data_AF-A0A946S0X0-F1
#
_entry.id   AF-A0A946S0X0-F1
#
_cell.length_a   1.000
_cell.length_b   1.000
_cell.length_c   1.000
_cell.angle_alpha   90.00
_cell.angle_beta   90.00
_cell.angle_gamma   90.00
#
_symmetry.space_group_name_H-M   'P 1'
#
loop_
_entity.id
_entity.type
_entity.pdbx_description
1 polymer ?
#
loop_
_entity_poly.entity_id
_entity_poly.type
_entity_poly.pdbx_seq_one_letter_code
_entity_poly.pdbx_strand_id
1 'polypeptide(L)'
;MKVSKFHFLLLISLISVSLLNAQDHFAVQSVGQIYNHWDEINDIEFCGDYCLVAAGISGLQILDVSDPANPTEVSSFGHIRARARDLAVQNDYVYLTDGAGIFTIDISNPENPVEISFLDTPEWTRALVVSEEYIYHVSEVAFHIVDVSNPEFPSETGLNHETDYMSDIVVGGDYAYLACKSYMAIMDVSNPENPQIASTLRLPMGVHDVELLGDVLYCNGGSELYAVDVSDPVSPEIISAYLDMDMISSVHIQGNLAYVTGFQNRLEILDVSDPANIQMLVGVDTDYYLRSIAVSEEYIYVGEPTTYPNLNGGLHVFNVNQLENVEEVYTRDREGFVFDVAVQDDYAYVADWNGGLKVVDIFDPENPQEVSSLATTGNASGVDIEGDFIYIAEHDGGLTAVNIEDPEDPFQVGRVNFGGADFYSVQVVEEYAYVACGELGLIIFDVSQPDQMVQVGRERSGDYAVDVLVSGDYAYLALDHLGFAIIDISNPERPQLVRQYRQMNGNAQALLKRDDLIYSASLNNGVFIVDVSDPNNPVDVARIETPGDALGLAFSGDYLLVADNYEGLYVADISNPAEPRSVGFYDTPGNALGVVCDGARAFVADYTNLGIYDISEENFVNNSDKSSPVTMMLMEAYPNPFNGTVNLKFGLPTASEVSLSIYNPLGQMVKSLYAGRKPAGEFTASFNSGDLPTGAYYAKLSTPNATISRKITLLK
;
A
#
# COMPACT_ATOMS: atom_id res chain seq x y z
N MET A 1 -43.90 -48.72 -19.48
CA MET A 1 -43.54 -49.73 -18.45
C MET A 1 -42.04 -49.96 -18.53
N LYS A 2 -41.25 -49.52 -17.52
CA LYS A 2 -39.78 -49.66 -17.28
C LYS A 2 -38.82 -49.51 -18.51
N VAL A 3 -37.85 -48.57 -18.63
CA VAL A 3 -36.87 -47.87 -17.75
C VAL A 3 -35.48 -48.57 -17.63
N SER A 4 -34.47 -48.00 -18.31
CA SER A 4 -32.99 -48.14 -18.21
C SER A 4 -32.37 -47.37 -19.42
N LYS A 5 -31.33 -46.51 -19.43
CA LYS A 5 -30.27 -45.97 -18.54
C LYS A 5 -28.93 -46.76 -18.37
N PHE A 6 -27.85 -46.12 -18.87
CA PHE A 6 -26.49 -45.88 -18.29
C PHE A 6 -25.23 -46.70 -18.67
N HIS A 7 -24.08 -45.98 -18.54
CA HIS A 7 -22.65 -46.29 -18.83
C HIS A 7 -22.23 -46.19 -20.32
N PHE A 8 -21.27 -45.37 -20.79
CA PHE A 8 -20.09 -44.62 -20.23
C PHE A 8 -18.76 -45.40 -20.21
N LEU A 9 -17.61 -44.68 -20.19
CA LEU A 9 -16.23 -45.03 -20.63
C LEU A 9 -16.00 -44.96 -22.15
N LEU A 10 -14.86 -44.49 -22.68
CA LEU A 10 -13.70 -43.80 -22.06
C LEU A 10 -12.98 -42.95 -23.13
N LEU A 11 -12.61 -41.70 -22.82
CA LEU A 11 -11.44 -41.03 -23.42
C LEU A 11 -10.97 -39.92 -22.46
N ILE A 12 -9.72 -39.99 -22.02
CA ILE A 12 -9.09 -39.05 -21.08
C ILE A 12 -7.74 -38.64 -21.68
N SER A 13 -7.56 -37.34 -21.90
CA SER A 13 -6.24 -36.69 -21.98
C SER A 13 -6.40 -35.18 -22.00
N LEU A 14 -5.74 -34.49 -21.07
CA LEU A 14 -5.28 -33.10 -21.22
C LEU A 14 -6.33 -32.06 -21.65
N ILE A 15 -7.15 -31.64 -20.70
CA ILE A 15 -7.35 -30.20 -20.47
C ILE A 15 -6.81 -29.95 -19.06
N SER A 16 -5.58 -29.45 -18.98
CA SER A 16 -5.15 -28.68 -17.82
C SER A 16 -5.93 -27.37 -17.87
N VAL A 17 -6.91 -27.22 -16.99
CA VAL A 17 -7.48 -25.89 -16.72
C VAL A 17 -6.42 -25.17 -15.91
N SER A 18 -5.66 -24.29 -16.56
CA SER A 18 -5.05 -23.18 -15.85
C SER A 18 -6.19 -22.39 -15.23
N LEU A 19 -6.19 -22.26 -13.90
CA LEU A 19 -6.87 -21.11 -13.30
C LEU A 19 -6.19 -19.88 -13.89
N LEU A 20 -6.97 -18.92 -14.39
CA LEU A 20 -6.41 -17.63 -14.73
C LEU A 20 -6.34 -16.84 -13.43
N ASN A 21 -5.14 -16.36 -13.09
CA ASN A 21 -5.02 -15.35 -12.06
C ASN A 21 -5.41 -13.99 -12.65
N ALA A 22 -5.84 -13.03 -11.83
CA ALA A 22 -6.25 -11.72 -12.32
C ALA A 22 -5.13 -10.98 -13.10
N GLN A 23 -3.87 -11.27 -12.78
CA GLN A 23 -2.67 -10.73 -13.45
C GLN A 23 -2.42 -11.26 -14.88
N ASP A 24 -3.01 -12.39 -15.31
CA ASP A 24 -2.80 -13.00 -16.67
C ASP A 24 -3.23 -12.10 -17.85
N HIS A 25 -3.76 -10.92 -17.56
CA HIS A 25 -4.29 -9.97 -18.54
C HIS A 25 -3.27 -8.96 -19.08
N PHE A 26 -2.07 -8.88 -18.51
CA PHE A 26 -1.05 -7.89 -18.87
C PHE A 26 0.17 -8.53 -19.55
N ALA A 27 1.06 -7.67 -20.07
CA ALA A 27 2.21 -8.06 -20.89
C ALA A 27 3.53 -8.17 -20.11
N VAL A 28 3.44 -8.30 -18.78
CA VAL A 28 4.56 -8.40 -17.84
C VAL A 28 4.25 -9.56 -16.91
N GLN A 29 5.26 -10.36 -16.54
CA GLN A 29 5.09 -11.53 -15.66
C GLN A 29 6.17 -11.54 -14.59
N SER A 30 5.82 -11.84 -13.34
CA SER A 30 6.83 -12.11 -12.30
C SER A 30 7.58 -13.40 -12.63
N VAL A 31 8.90 -13.36 -12.48
CA VAL A 31 9.82 -14.50 -12.68
C VAL A 31 10.32 -15.01 -11.34
N GLY A 32 10.63 -14.09 -10.43
CA GLY A 32 11.05 -14.37 -9.06
C GLY A 32 11.16 -13.07 -8.25
N GLN A 33 11.35 -13.20 -6.95
CA GLN A 33 11.49 -12.08 -6.02
C GLN A 33 12.38 -12.49 -4.84
N ILE A 34 13.02 -11.51 -4.20
CA ILE A 34 13.75 -11.71 -2.94
C ILE A 34 13.39 -10.60 -1.95
N TYR A 35 13.46 -10.96 -0.66
CA TYR A 35 12.93 -10.19 0.49
C TYR A 35 11.39 -10.16 0.54
N ASN A 36 10.89 -9.82 1.72
CA ASN A 36 9.47 -9.67 2.05
C ASN A 36 9.36 -8.91 3.38
N HIS A 37 9.73 -7.64 3.33
CA HIS A 37 9.86 -6.78 4.49
C HIS A 37 8.47 -6.25 4.94
N TRP A 38 8.20 -6.38 6.24
CA TRP A 38 6.95 -5.94 6.86
C TRP A 38 7.03 -4.45 7.20
N ASP A 39 6.00 -3.67 6.90
CA ASP A 39 5.86 -2.29 7.38
C ASP A 39 5.33 -2.26 8.85
N GLU A 40 4.92 -1.09 9.34
CA GLU A 40 4.27 -0.97 10.66
C GLU A 40 3.14 -1.97 10.85
N ILE A 41 3.04 -2.60 12.03
CA ILE A 41 1.83 -3.34 12.39
C ILE A 41 0.83 -2.34 12.96
N ASN A 42 -0.27 -2.17 12.24
CA ASN A 42 -1.35 -1.30 12.65
C ASN A 42 -2.40 -2.04 13.50
N ASP A 43 -2.67 -3.31 13.19
CA ASP A 43 -3.73 -4.16 13.76
C ASP A 43 -3.48 -5.68 13.53
N ILE A 44 -4.08 -6.56 14.34
CA ILE A 44 -3.91 -8.02 14.37
C ILE A 44 -5.23 -8.74 14.73
N GLU A 45 -5.62 -9.77 13.97
CA GLU A 45 -6.83 -10.58 14.19
C GLU A 45 -6.60 -12.09 13.95
N PHE A 46 -7.55 -12.94 14.36
CA PHE A 46 -7.43 -14.41 14.24
C PHE A 46 -8.52 -15.07 13.38
N CYS A 47 -8.11 -16.04 12.55
CA CYS A 47 -9.02 -16.92 11.80
C CYS A 47 -8.66 -18.39 12.00
N GLY A 48 -9.10 -18.96 13.13
CA GLY A 48 -8.78 -20.35 13.50
C GLY A 48 -7.29 -20.50 13.85
N ASP A 49 -6.59 -21.38 13.14
CA ASP A 49 -5.15 -21.63 13.34
C ASP A 49 -4.26 -20.56 12.65
N TYR A 50 -4.84 -19.47 12.15
CA TYR A 50 -4.14 -18.38 11.44
C TYR A 50 -4.22 -17.03 12.15
N CYS A 51 -3.12 -16.30 12.14
CA CYS A 51 -3.00 -14.90 12.54
C CYS A 51 -2.95 -14.01 11.29
N LEU A 52 -3.70 -12.91 11.33
CA LEU A 52 -3.92 -11.97 10.23
C LEU A 52 -3.46 -10.59 10.68
N VAL A 53 -2.60 -9.93 9.90
CA VAL A 53 -1.90 -8.71 10.34
C VAL A 53 -2.06 -7.60 9.31
N ALA A 54 -2.56 -6.43 9.72
CA ALA A 54 -2.56 -5.22 8.90
C ALA A 54 -1.19 -4.52 9.00
N ALA A 55 -0.30 -4.85 8.06
CA ALA A 55 1.11 -4.47 8.07
C ALA A 55 1.40 -3.28 7.15
N GLY A 56 0.76 -2.13 7.38
CA GLY A 56 1.10 -0.85 6.73
C GLY A 56 1.06 -0.90 5.19
N ILE A 57 2.13 -0.51 4.51
CA ILE A 57 2.27 -0.64 3.04
C ILE A 57 2.28 -2.10 2.59
N SER A 58 2.79 -3.04 3.41
CA SER A 58 2.84 -4.47 3.07
C SER A 58 1.46 -5.16 3.08
N GLY A 59 0.36 -4.42 3.25
CA GLY A 59 -1.00 -4.95 3.13
C GLY A 59 -1.40 -5.88 4.26
N LEU A 60 -2.13 -6.95 3.93
CA LEU A 60 -2.49 -8.02 4.86
C LEU A 60 -1.42 -9.13 4.81
N GLN A 61 -0.86 -9.50 5.96
CA GLN A 61 0.04 -10.65 6.11
C GLN A 61 -0.71 -11.80 6.80
N ILE A 62 -0.49 -13.04 6.37
CA ILE A 62 -1.19 -14.24 6.88
C ILE A 62 -0.16 -15.24 7.40
N LEU A 63 -0.31 -15.67 8.66
CA LEU A 63 0.61 -16.58 9.34
C LEU A 63 -0.13 -17.80 9.88
N ASP A 64 0.39 -18.99 9.61
CA ASP A 64 0.07 -20.20 10.38
C ASP A 64 0.66 -20.05 11.78
N VAL A 65 -0.20 -20.17 12.80
CA VAL A 65 0.14 -20.09 14.23
C VAL A 65 -0.24 -21.38 14.97
N SER A 66 -0.30 -22.51 14.26
CA SER A 66 -0.48 -23.85 14.87
C SER A 66 0.69 -24.27 15.78
N ASP A 67 1.85 -23.59 15.66
CA ASP A 67 2.83 -23.43 16.74
C ASP A 67 2.99 -21.93 17.07
N PRO A 68 2.28 -21.40 18.08
CA PRO A 68 2.33 -19.98 18.44
C PRO A 68 3.71 -19.47 18.88
N ALA A 69 4.65 -20.35 19.23
CA ALA A 69 6.03 -19.99 19.54
C ALA A 69 6.93 -19.92 18.30
N ASN A 70 6.47 -20.41 17.14
CA ASN A 70 7.16 -20.33 15.85
C ASN A 70 6.18 -19.98 14.70
N PRO A 71 5.48 -18.81 14.72
CA PRO A 71 4.62 -18.39 13.61
C PRO A 71 5.33 -18.46 12.25
N THR A 72 4.67 -19.03 11.25
CA THR A 72 5.19 -19.09 9.88
C THR A 72 4.25 -18.39 8.92
N GLU A 73 4.75 -17.36 8.22
CA GLU A 73 4.03 -16.69 7.16
C GLU A 73 3.70 -17.67 6.01
N VAL A 74 2.44 -17.70 5.60
CA VAL A 74 1.93 -18.60 4.54
C VAL A 74 1.54 -17.85 3.26
N SER A 75 1.10 -16.59 3.38
CA SER A 75 0.82 -15.72 2.24
C SER A 75 0.66 -14.26 2.68
N SER A 76 0.50 -13.37 1.71
CA SER A 76 0.12 -11.97 1.92
C SER A 76 -0.83 -11.48 0.81
N PHE A 77 -1.49 -10.36 1.07
CA PHE A 77 -2.25 -9.57 0.10
C PHE A 77 -1.73 -8.13 0.15
N GLY A 78 -0.72 -7.83 -0.68
CA GLY A 78 -0.06 -6.52 -0.76
C GLY A 78 -0.74 -5.51 -1.69
N HIS A 79 -1.73 -5.94 -2.50
CA HIS A 79 -2.42 -5.13 -3.52
C HIS A 79 -3.40 -4.10 -2.93
N ILE A 80 -2.88 -3.16 -2.13
CA ILE A 80 -3.62 -2.10 -1.42
C ILE A 80 -3.27 -0.71 -1.96
N ARG A 81 -4.14 0.29 -1.78
CA ARG A 81 -3.99 1.62 -2.42
C ARG A 81 -3.31 2.68 -1.53
N ALA A 82 -3.06 2.39 -0.26
CA ALA A 82 -2.24 3.25 0.62
C ALA A 82 -1.60 2.51 1.81
N ARG A 83 -2.30 2.30 2.93
CA ARG A 83 -1.75 1.66 4.15
C ARG A 83 -2.81 0.83 4.87
N ALA A 84 -2.61 -0.49 4.93
CA ALA A 84 -3.40 -1.42 5.74
C ALA A 84 -3.40 -0.97 7.20
N ARG A 85 -4.57 -0.64 7.73
CA ARG A 85 -4.71 0.10 8.99
C ARG A 85 -5.43 -0.68 10.10
N ASP A 86 -6.40 -1.50 9.73
CA ASP A 86 -7.38 -2.10 10.64
C ASP A 86 -8.16 -3.15 9.85
N LEU A 87 -8.43 -4.31 10.45
CA LEU A 87 -9.16 -5.41 9.82
C LEU A 87 -10.18 -6.07 10.76
N ALA A 88 -11.17 -6.73 10.19
CA ALA A 88 -12.05 -7.63 10.93
C ALA A 88 -12.40 -8.87 10.10
N VAL A 89 -12.66 -9.98 10.80
CA VAL A 89 -12.85 -11.31 10.20
C VAL A 89 -14.29 -11.78 10.38
N GLN A 90 -14.94 -12.27 9.33
CA GLN A 90 -16.23 -12.98 9.48
C GLN A 90 -16.38 -14.14 8.50
N ASN A 91 -16.44 -15.37 9.04
CA ASN A 91 -16.38 -16.61 8.26
C ASN A 91 -15.05 -16.66 7.46
N ASP A 92 -15.12 -17.01 6.18
CA ASP A 92 -13.97 -17.10 5.28
C ASP A 92 -13.57 -15.74 4.65
N TYR A 93 -13.97 -14.60 5.24
CA TYR A 93 -13.68 -13.25 4.72
C TYR A 93 -12.94 -12.37 5.72
N VAL A 94 -11.97 -11.61 5.21
CA VAL A 94 -11.33 -10.46 5.88
C VAL A 94 -11.84 -9.17 5.24
N TYR A 95 -12.19 -8.20 6.09
CA TYR A 95 -12.48 -6.83 5.69
C TYR A 95 -11.31 -5.95 6.11
N LEU A 96 -10.56 -5.41 5.15
CA LEU A 96 -9.31 -4.68 5.38
C LEU A 96 -9.46 -3.21 5.01
N THR A 97 -9.15 -2.30 5.93
CA THR A 97 -9.06 -0.86 5.63
C THR A 97 -7.67 -0.50 5.11
N ASP A 98 -7.58 0.24 4.02
CA ASP A 98 -6.31 0.72 3.45
C ASP A 98 -6.16 2.26 3.48
N GLY A 99 -7.17 2.97 3.98
CA GLY A 99 -7.25 4.44 3.96
C GLY A 99 -7.86 5.04 2.70
N ALA A 100 -7.90 4.32 1.57
CA ALA A 100 -8.70 4.70 0.40
C ALA A 100 -10.13 4.11 0.46
N GLY A 101 -10.29 2.99 1.17
CA GLY A 101 -11.56 2.30 1.31
C GLY A 101 -11.49 1.06 2.19
N ILE A 102 -12.38 0.11 1.89
CA ILE A 102 -12.45 -1.21 2.53
C ILE A 102 -12.39 -2.29 1.44
N PHE A 103 -11.40 -3.17 1.52
CA PHE A 103 -11.35 -4.40 0.74
C PHE A 103 -12.19 -5.49 1.41
N THR A 104 -12.82 -6.34 0.59
CA THR A 104 -13.34 -7.65 1.00
C THR A 104 -12.46 -8.73 0.37
N ILE A 105 -11.79 -9.53 1.20
CA ILE A 105 -10.81 -10.54 0.79
C ILE A 105 -11.33 -11.92 1.20
N ASP A 106 -11.42 -12.86 0.25
CA ASP A 106 -11.69 -14.27 0.52
C ASP A 106 -10.41 -14.97 0.99
N ILE A 107 -10.46 -15.55 2.19
CA ILE A 107 -9.38 -16.32 2.82
C ILE A 107 -9.78 -17.79 3.04
N SER A 108 -10.77 -18.31 2.31
CA SER A 108 -11.14 -19.75 2.33
C SER A 108 -9.99 -20.67 1.89
N ASN A 109 -8.96 -20.11 1.27
CA ASN A 109 -7.61 -20.67 1.22
C ASN A 109 -6.58 -19.64 1.74
N PRO A 110 -6.12 -19.75 3.00
CA PRO A 110 -5.12 -18.82 3.57
C PRO A 110 -3.74 -18.84 2.88
N GLU A 111 -3.44 -19.84 2.03
CA GLU A 111 -2.26 -19.86 1.16
C GLU A 111 -2.41 -18.98 -0.10
N ASN A 112 -3.63 -18.50 -0.42
CA ASN A 112 -3.93 -17.69 -1.62
C ASN A 112 -5.18 -16.80 -1.36
N PRO A 113 -5.04 -15.66 -0.65
CA PRO A 113 -6.12 -14.68 -0.50
C PRO A 113 -6.55 -14.07 -1.85
N VAL A 114 -7.82 -13.66 -1.97
CA VAL A 114 -8.38 -13.13 -3.23
C VAL A 114 -9.27 -11.90 -2.97
N GLU A 115 -9.04 -10.77 -3.68
CA GLU A 115 -9.99 -9.65 -3.68
C GLU A 115 -11.34 -10.09 -4.28
N ILE A 116 -12.41 -9.92 -3.51
CA ILE A 116 -13.80 -10.12 -3.95
C ILE A 116 -14.44 -8.79 -4.33
N SER A 117 -14.15 -7.73 -3.57
CA SER A 117 -14.57 -6.36 -3.87
C SER A 117 -13.73 -5.33 -3.11
N PHE A 118 -13.85 -4.08 -3.55
CA PHE A 118 -13.40 -2.91 -2.81
C PHE A 118 -14.50 -1.84 -2.80
N LEU A 119 -14.68 -1.20 -1.65
CA LEU A 119 -15.59 -0.08 -1.46
C LEU A 119 -14.79 1.20 -1.20
N ASP A 120 -14.80 2.13 -2.16
CA ASP A 120 -14.27 3.49 -1.97
C ASP A 120 -14.95 4.15 -0.75
N THR A 121 -14.22 4.54 0.29
CA THR A 121 -14.76 5.36 1.39
C THR A 121 -14.45 6.83 1.13
N PRO A 122 -15.39 7.77 1.38
CA PRO A 122 -15.18 9.20 1.08
C PRO A 122 -14.13 9.86 1.97
N GLU A 123 -13.72 9.16 3.03
CA GLU A 123 -12.94 9.61 4.17
C GLU A 123 -12.03 8.45 4.62
N TRP A 124 -10.94 8.76 5.34
CA TRP A 124 -10.06 7.74 5.91
C TRP A 124 -10.77 6.99 7.04
N THR A 125 -11.12 5.72 6.76
CA THR A 125 -11.56 4.79 7.81
C THR A 125 -10.42 4.55 8.79
N ARG A 126 -10.76 4.53 10.08
CA ARG A 126 -9.80 4.45 11.18
C ARG A 126 -9.85 3.14 11.96
N ALA A 127 -11.06 2.60 12.10
CA ALA A 127 -11.37 1.28 12.62
C ALA A 127 -12.69 0.77 12.01
N LEU A 128 -12.89 -0.54 11.96
CA LEU A 128 -14.13 -1.20 11.59
C LEU A 128 -14.43 -2.43 12.47
N VAL A 129 -15.69 -2.83 12.51
CA VAL A 129 -16.13 -4.10 13.09
C VAL A 129 -17.24 -4.69 12.25
N VAL A 130 -17.24 -6.00 12.07
CA VAL A 130 -18.24 -6.73 11.29
C VAL A 130 -19.19 -7.49 12.23
N SER A 131 -20.49 -7.38 12.00
CA SER A 131 -21.51 -8.10 12.77
C SER A 131 -22.73 -8.43 11.91
N GLU A 132 -23.11 -9.71 11.91
CA GLU A 132 -24.17 -10.30 11.09
C GLU A 132 -23.97 -10.07 9.58
N GLU A 133 -24.68 -9.11 8.99
CA GLU A 133 -24.59 -8.77 7.56
C GLU A 133 -24.08 -7.34 7.30
N TYR A 134 -23.49 -6.69 8.33
CA TYR A 134 -23.02 -5.31 8.26
C TYR A 134 -21.56 -5.15 8.69
N ILE A 135 -20.82 -4.27 7.99
CA ILE A 135 -19.63 -3.61 8.54
C ILE A 135 -20.08 -2.28 9.15
N TYR A 136 -19.63 -2.02 10.36
CA TYR A 136 -19.74 -0.72 11.04
C TYR A 136 -18.34 -0.11 11.05
N HIS A 137 -18.15 1.09 10.50
CA HIS A 137 -16.81 1.69 10.44
C HIS A 137 -16.81 3.18 10.77
N VAL A 138 -15.69 3.67 11.28
CA VAL A 138 -15.53 5.04 11.77
C VAL A 138 -14.40 5.78 11.05
N SER A 139 -14.60 7.08 10.82
CA SER A 139 -13.62 8.00 10.22
C SER A 139 -13.27 9.13 11.19
N GLU A 140 -12.47 10.12 10.74
CA GLU A 140 -12.24 11.34 11.51
C GLU A 140 -13.48 12.26 11.65
N VAL A 141 -14.54 12.04 10.85
CA VAL A 141 -15.73 12.93 10.78
C VAL A 141 -17.08 12.21 10.60
N ALA A 142 -17.12 10.87 10.54
CA ALA A 142 -18.34 10.09 10.28
C ALA A 142 -18.32 8.68 10.89
N PHE A 143 -19.51 8.16 11.17
CA PHE A 143 -19.80 6.76 11.45
C PHE A 143 -20.65 6.22 10.30
N HIS A 144 -20.27 5.08 9.73
CA HIS A 144 -20.91 4.46 8.57
C HIS A 144 -21.39 3.04 8.88
N ILE A 145 -22.43 2.59 8.16
CA ILE A 145 -22.87 1.19 8.14
C ILE A 145 -22.98 0.74 6.68
N VAL A 146 -22.30 -0.36 6.35
CA VAL A 146 -22.22 -0.96 5.02
C VAL A 146 -22.87 -2.34 5.06
N ASP A 147 -23.86 -2.57 4.19
CA ASP A 147 -24.44 -3.89 3.93
C ASP A 147 -23.42 -4.75 3.17
N VAL A 148 -23.06 -5.89 3.75
CA VAL A 148 -22.18 -6.92 3.19
C VAL A 148 -22.85 -8.29 3.11
N SER A 149 -24.20 -8.34 3.13
CA SER A 149 -25.00 -9.53 2.85
C SER A 149 -24.67 -10.19 1.50
N ASN A 150 -24.04 -9.44 0.59
CA ASN A 150 -23.33 -9.96 -0.57
C ASN A 150 -21.91 -9.33 -0.68
N PRO A 151 -20.83 -10.07 -0.37
CA PRO A 151 -19.46 -9.54 -0.38
C PRO A 151 -18.95 -9.15 -1.78
N GLU A 152 -19.56 -9.63 -2.87
CA GLU A 152 -19.25 -9.17 -4.24
C GLU A 152 -19.71 -7.72 -4.51
N PHE A 153 -20.69 -7.22 -3.75
CA PHE A 153 -21.34 -5.92 -3.99
C PHE A 153 -21.72 -5.21 -2.67
N PRO A 154 -20.74 -4.87 -1.81
CA PRO A 154 -21.00 -4.12 -0.58
C PRO A 154 -21.63 -2.75 -0.88
N SER A 155 -22.46 -2.22 0.02
CA SER A 155 -23.00 -0.88 -0.16
C SER A 155 -23.33 -0.14 1.14
N GLU A 156 -22.97 1.14 1.20
CA GLU A 156 -23.37 2.05 2.28
C GLU A 156 -24.91 2.12 2.43
N THR A 157 -25.36 1.89 3.65
CA THR A 157 -26.76 1.83 4.09
C THR A 157 -27.05 2.86 5.17
N GLY A 158 -26.11 3.11 6.09
CA GLY A 158 -26.24 4.05 7.21
C GLY A 158 -25.08 5.03 7.32
N LEU A 159 -25.35 6.23 7.83
CA LEU A 159 -24.37 7.31 7.98
C LEU A 159 -24.76 8.26 9.13
N ASN A 160 -23.80 8.68 9.94
CA ASN A 160 -23.97 9.69 10.99
C ASN A 160 -22.74 10.62 11.09
N HIS A 161 -22.96 11.93 11.26
CA HIS A 161 -21.93 12.98 11.39
C HIS A 161 -22.10 13.83 12.67
N GLU A 162 -22.80 13.33 13.69
CA GLU A 162 -23.04 14.08 14.95
C GLU A 162 -21.98 13.82 16.04
N THR A 163 -20.98 12.98 15.73
CA THR A 163 -19.81 12.67 16.58
C THR A 163 -18.64 13.67 16.38
N ASP A 164 -17.58 13.54 17.19
CA ASP A 164 -16.27 14.11 16.85
C ASP A 164 -15.28 13.00 16.45
N TYR A 165 -13.99 13.33 16.27
CA TYR A 165 -12.94 12.41 15.80
C TYR A 165 -13.01 11.05 16.50
N MET A 166 -13.36 10.00 15.74
CA MET A 166 -13.41 8.63 16.24
C MET A 166 -12.09 7.90 16.00
N SER A 167 -11.82 6.90 16.82
CA SER A 167 -10.61 6.09 16.73
C SER A 167 -10.88 4.60 16.59
N ASP A 168 -11.93 4.11 17.24
CA ASP A 168 -12.25 2.70 17.43
C ASP A 168 -13.78 2.49 17.67
N ILE A 169 -14.27 1.26 17.48
CA ILE A 169 -15.67 0.85 17.50
C ILE A 169 -15.86 -0.63 17.89
N VAL A 170 -16.77 -0.89 18.84
CA VAL A 170 -17.31 -2.24 19.10
C VAL A 170 -18.84 -2.26 19.02
N VAL A 171 -19.43 -3.40 18.62
CA VAL A 171 -20.89 -3.57 18.45
C VAL A 171 -21.43 -4.63 19.41
N GLY A 172 -22.56 -4.32 20.07
CA GLY A 172 -23.26 -5.18 21.01
C GLY A 172 -24.77 -5.16 20.78
N GLY A 173 -25.27 -6.08 19.96
CA GLY A 173 -26.69 -6.18 19.63
C GLY A 173 -27.20 -4.95 18.88
N ASP A 174 -28.24 -4.29 19.41
CA ASP A 174 -28.86 -3.10 18.81
C ASP A 174 -27.99 -1.82 18.92
N TYR A 175 -26.78 -1.88 19.50
CA TYR A 175 -25.94 -0.70 19.79
C TYR A 175 -24.49 -0.84 19.31
N ALA A 176 -23.91 0.27 18.83
CA ALA A 176 -22.48 0.43 18.62
C ALA A 176 -21.89 1.43 19.63
N TYR A 177 -20.71 1.12 20.17
CA TYR A 177 -20.00 1.88 21.17
C TYR A 177 -18.75 2.45 20.50
N LEU A 178 -18.62 3.78 20.48
CA LEU A 178 -17.61 4.48 19.68
C LEU A 178 -16.61 5.18 20.61
N ALA A 179 -15.33 4.91 20.41
CA ALA A 179 -14.25 5.69 20.99
C ALA A 179 -14.16 7.03 20.23
N CYS A 180 -14.35 8.15 20.95
CA CYS A 180 -14.16 9.48 20.38
C CYS A 180 -13.24 10.37 21.23
N LYS A 181 -12.58 11.30 20.55
CA LYS A 181 -11.56 12.21 21.09
C LYS A 181 -12.02 13.11 22.22
N SER A 182 -13.32 13.39 22.35
CA SER A 182 -13.88 14.28 23.37
C SER A 182 -14.87 13.62 24.34
N TYR A 183 -15.29 12.38 24.08
CA TYR A 183 -16.29 11.59 24.82
C TYR A 183 -16.44 10.20 24.19
N MET A 184 -17.08 9.27 24.89
CA MET A 184 -17.57 8.01 24.33
C MET A 184 -18.99 8.21 23.79
N ALA A 185 -19.29 7.76 22.57
CA ALA A 185 -20.64 7.80 22.01
C ALA A 185 -21.28 6.41 22.00
N ILE A 186 -22.58 6.34 22.24
CA ILE A 186 -23.36 5.11 22.07
C ILE A 186 -24.40 5.37 20.99
N MET A 187 -24.35 4.58 19.93
CA MET A 187 -25.15 4.69 18.72
C MET A 187 -26.23 3.59 18.72
N ASP A 188 -27.50 3.96 18.62
CA ASP A 188 -28.59 3.05 18.28
C ASP A 188 -28.44 2.67 16.80
N VAL A 189 -28.22 1.37 16.55
CA VAL A 189 -28.08 0.78 15.21
C VAL A 189 -29.20 -0.22 14.89
N SER A 190 -30.26 -0.26 15.70
CA SER A 190 -31.42 -1.15 15.51
C SER A 190 -32.19 -0.87 14.20
N ASN A 191 -31.86 0.23 13.52
CA ASN A 191 -32.21 0.51 12.14
C ASN A 191 -30.96 0.95 11.35
N PRO A 192 -30.29 0.04 10.62
CA PRO A 192 -29.10 0.35 9.82
C PRO A 192 -29.28 1.50 8.82
N GLU A 193 -30.49 1.76 8.31
CA GLU A 193 -30.75 2.90 7.40
C GLU A 193 -30.71 4.28 8.09
N ASN A 194 -30.76 4.34 9.43
CA ASN A 194 -30.82 5.60 10.19
C ASN A 194 -30.23 5.40 11.62
N PRO A 195 -28.90 5.24 11.76
CA PRO A 195 -28.25 5.17 13.06
C PRO A 195 -28.28 6.52 13.81
N GLN A 196 -28.51 6.51 15.12
CA GLN A 196 -28.71 7.72 15.93
C GLN A 196 -27.99 7.65 17.27
N ILE A 197 -27.46 8.76 17.78
CA ILE A 197 -26.82 8.80 19.10
C ILE A 197 -27.88 8.54 20.18
N ALA A 198 -27.75 7.40 20.87
CA ALA A 198 -28.57 6.97 21.98
C ALA A 198 -28.16 7.70 23.28
N SER A 199 -26.86 7.77 23.55
CA SER A 199 -26.27 8.52 24.67
C SER A 199 -24.80 8.87 24.42
N THR A 200 -24.20 9.64 25.34
CA THR A 200 -22.76 9.93 25.35
C THR A 200 -22.25 9.94 26.79
N LEU A 201 -21.07 9.36 27.04
CA LEU A 201 -20.39 9.38 28.33
C LEU A 201 -19.11 10.22 28.26
N ARG A 202 -18.87 11.08 29.25
CA ARG A 202 -17.67 11.92 29.32
C ARG A 202 -16.66 11.39 30.32
N LEU A 203 -15.59 10.80 29.81
CA LEU A 203 -14.38 10.49 30.58
C LEU A 203 -13.49 11.76 30.70
N PRO A 204 -12.45 11.77 31.56
CA PRO A 204 -11.59 12.94 31.78
C PRO A 204 -10.72 13.33 30.57
N MET A 205 -10.41 12.37 29.71
CA MET A 205 -9.74 12.54 28.42
C MET A 205 -10.54 11.83 27.32
N GLY A 206 -10.09 11.95 26.07
CA GLY A 206 -10.65 11.20 24.94
C GLY A 206 -10.44 9.69 25.10
N VAL A 207 -11.31 8.93 24.44
CA VAL A 207 -11.18 7.49 24.29
C VAL A 207 -10.39 7.22 23.01
N HIS A 208 -9.50 6.22 23.05
CA HIS A 208 -8.85 5.67 21.87
C HIS A 208 -9.39 4.28 21.50
N ASP A 209 -9.73 3.46 22.50
CA ASP A 209 -10.02 2.02 22.34
C ASP A 209 -11.23 1.58 23.22
N VAL A 210 -12.07 0.66 22.73
CA VAL A 210 -13.35 0.20 23.32
C VAL A 210 -13.63 -1.29 23.06
N GLU A 211 -13.57 -2.13 24.10
CA GLU A 211 -14.03 -3.54 24.02
C GLU A 211 -15.25 -3.84 24.90
N LEU A 212 -16.04 -4.86 24.53
CA LEU A 212 -17.33 -5.19 25.18
C LEU A 212 -17.36 -6.64 25.70
N LEU A 213 -17.51 -6.80 27.02
CA LEU A 213 -17.71 -8.09 27.69
C LEU A 213 -19.12 -8.17 28.29
N GLY A 214 -20.09 -8.59 27.46
CA GLY A 214 -21.49 -8.69 27.86
C GLY A 214 -22.11 -7.31 28.11
N ASP A 215 -22.52 -7.04 29.34
CA ASP A 215 -23.13 -5.75 29.74
C ASP A 215 -22.09 -4.71 30.22
N VAL A 216 -20.79 -4.99 30.08
CA VAL A 216 -19.68 -4.11 30.54
C VAL A 216 -18.75 -3.76 29.38
N LEU A 217 -18.57 -2.46 29.15
CA LEU A 217 -17.57 -1.93 28.23
C LEU A 217 -16.26 -1.62 28.99
N TYR A 218 -15.13 -2.02 28.42
CA TYR A 218 -13.79 -1.66 28.85
C TYR A 218 -13.20 -0.66 27.86
N CYS A 219 -12.80 0.52 28.34
CA CYS A 219 -12.30 1.57 27.45
C CYS A 219 -11.30 2.50 28.14
N ASN A 220 -10.38 3.08 27.40
CA ASN A 220 -9.39 3.99 27.97
C ASN A 220 -9.89 5.45 28.05
N GLY A 221 -9.33 6.21 28.98
CA GLY A 221 -9.51 7.66 29.08
C GLY A 221 -8.18 8.34 29.36
N GLY A 222 -7.23 8.21 28.44
CA GLY A 222 -5.83 8.59 28.64
C GLY A 222 -5.04 7.51 29.38
N SER A 223 -4.68 7.77 30.63
CA SER A 223 -3.86 6.89 31.50
C SER A 223 -4.68 5.96 32.42
N GLU A 224 -5.99 5.91 32.22
CA GLU A 224 -6.92 5.13 33.04
C GLU A 224 -7.73 4.17 32.15
N LEU A 225 -7.83 2.90 32.55
CA LEU A 225 -8.78 1.93 31.98
C LEU A 225 -10.08 2.00 32.79
N TYR A 226 -11.19 2.26 32.13
CA TYR A 226 -12.53 2.35 32.72
C TYR A 226 -13.31 1.07 32.47
N ALA A 227 -14.08 0.64 33.47
CA ALA A 227 -15.19 -0.29 33.28
C ALA A 227 -16.52 0.48 33.37
N VAL A 228 -17.39 0.31 32.37
CA VAL A 228 -18.65 1.04 32.22
C VAL A 228 -19.80 0.05 32.09
N ASP A 229 -20.83 0.19 32.93
CA ASP A 229 -22.09 -0.55 32.81
C ASP A 229 -22.86 0.03 31.62
N VAL A 230 -23.13 -0.83 30.65
CA VAL A 230 -23.91 -0.53 29.45
C VAL A 230 -25.18 -1.37 29.34
N SER A 231 -25.64 -1.98 30.44
CA SER A 231 -26.93 -2.71 30.51
C SER A 231 -28.16 -1.81 30.26
N ASP A 232 -28.00 -0.49 30.41
CA ASP A 232 -28.90 0.53 29.87
C ASP A 232 -28.10 1.48 28.93
N PRO A 233 -28.04 1.20 27.61
CA PRO A 233 -27.27 1.99 26.64
C PRO A 233 -27.68 3.47 26.50
N VAL A 234 -28.87 3.86 27.00
CA VAL A 234 -29.27 5.28 27.06
C VAL A 234 -28.88 5.97 28.39
N SER A 235 -28.31 5.24 29.34
CA SER A 235 -27.87 5.74 30.66
C SER A 235 -26.62 5.01 31.21
N PRO A 236 -25.49 4.95 30.48
CA PRO A 236 -24.29 4.24 30.91
C PRO A 236 -23.67 4.82 32.20
N GLU A 237 -23.22 3.97 33.10
CA GLU A 237 -22.61 4.36 34.39
C GLU A 237 -21.18 3.81 34.54
N ILE A 238 -20.23 4.65 34.98
CA ILE A 238 -18.85 4.21 35.26
C ILE A 238 -18.84 3.36 36.54
N ILE A 239 -18.40 2.10 36.42
CA ILE A 239 -18.29 1.15 37.54
C ILE A 239 -16.99 1.41 38.30
N SER A 240 -15.86 1.46 37.59
CA SER A 240 -14.54 1.71 38.15
C SER A 240 -13.58 2.33 37.13
N ALA A 241 -12.41 2.74 37.63
CA ALA A 241 -11.28 3.17 36.83
C ALA A 241 -10.00 2.60 37.45
N TYR A 242 -9.13 2.03 36.61
CA TYR A 242 -7.81 1.50 36.98
C TYR A 242 -6.73 2.49 36.52
N LEU A 243 -5.84 2.88 37.45
CA LEU A 243 -4.81 3.91 37.25
C LEU A 243 -3.44 3.34 37.64
N ASP A 244 -2.63 2.93 36.66
CA ASP A 244 -1.20 2.63 36.86
C ASP A 244 -0.32 2.75 35.59
N MET A 245 -0.89 3.17 34.44
CA MET A 245 -0.18 3.29 33.15
C MET A 245 0.09 4.75 32.76
N ASP A 246 0.90 4.96 31.71
CA ASP A 246 0.81 6.19 30.90
C ASP A 246 -0.37 6.06 29.91
N MET A 247 -0.43 6.86 28.85
CA MET A 247 -1.43 6.74 27.79
C MET A 247 -1.52 5.30 27.27
N ILE A 248 -2.72 4.72 27.34
CA ILE A 248 -3.04 3.38 26.82
C ILE A 248 -3.13 3.44 25.30
N SER A 249 -2.51 2.48 24.60
CA SER A 249 -2.61 2.33 23.14
C SER A 249 -3.81 1.47 22.74
N SER A 250 -3.95 0.27 23.32
CA SER A 250 -5.08 -0.64 23.06
C SER A 250 -5.38 -1.58 24.25
N VAL A 251 -6.58 -2.16 24.29
CA VAL A 251 -7.06 -3.13 25.29
C VAL A 251 -7.79 -4.30 24.64
N HIS A 252 -7.45 -5.53 25.03
CA HIS A 252 -8.13 -6.75 24.60
C HIS A 252 -8.63 -7.61 25.79
N ILE A 253 -9.84 -8.20 25.69
CA ILE A 253 -10.55 -8.86 26.79
C ILE A 253 -10.81 -10.36 26.50
N GLN A 254 -9.92 -11.24 26.96
CA GLN A 254 -10.15 -12.70 26.89
C GLN A 254 -10.80 -13.22 28.19
N GLY A 255 -12.14 -13.16 28.24
CA GLY A 255 -12.97 -13.82 29.25
C GLY A 255 -12.98 -13.14 30.62
N ASN A 256 -11.96 -13.38 31.45
CA ASN A 256 -11.79 -12.76 32.77
C ASN A 256 -10.54 -11.87 32.86
N LEU A 257 -9.74 -11.81 31.80
CA LEU A 257 -8.49 -11.05 31.73
C LEU A 257 -8.61 -9.92 30.73
N ALA A 258 -8.08 -8.75 31.09
CA ALA A 258 -7.79 -7.67 30.17
C ALA A 258 -6.28 -7.60 29.94
N TYR A 259 -5.87 -7.46 28.70
CA TYR A 259 -4.49 -7.25 28.27
C TYR A 259 -4.39 -5.84 27.70
N VAL A 260 -3.44 -5.04 28.16
CA VAL A 260 -3.40 -3.60 27.85
C VAL A 260 -2.01 -3.17 27.45
N THR A 261 -1.89 -2.45 26.34
CA THR A 261 -0.65 -1.86 25.85
C THR A 261 -0.58 -0.37 26.19
N GLY A 262 0.63 0.15 26.43
CA GLY A 262 0.83 1.57 26.76
C GLY A 262 2.08 2.19 26.12
N PHE A 263 2.01 3.51 25.89
CA PHE A 263 3.03 4.34 25.22
C PHE A 263 4.36 4.53 25.99
N GLN A 264 4.62 3.77 27.06
CA GLN A 264 5.92 3.65 27.72
C GLN A 264 6.43 2.20 27.71
N ASN A 265 6.27 1.52 26.55
CA ASN A 265 6.85 0.21 26.29
C ASN A 265 6.44 -0.81 27.37
N ARG A 266 5.13 -0.98 27.58
CA ARG A 266 4.62 -1.78 28.70
C ARG A 266 3.32 -2.50 28.35
N LEU A 267 3.29 -3.78 28.69
CA LEU A 267 2.16 -4.69 28.58
C LEU A 267 1.66 -5.03 29.99
N GLU A 268 0.39 -4.76 30.30
CA GLU A 268 -0.24 -5.17 31.55
C GLU A 268 -1.27 -6.28 31.33
N ILE A 269 -1.37 -7.19 32.32
CA ILE A 269 -2.38 -8.25 32.37
C ILE A 269 -3.19 -8.05 33.66
N LEU A 270 -4.48 -7.81 33.53
CA LEU A 270 -5.39 -7.41 34.61
C LEU A 270 -6.50 -8.46 34.82
N ASP A 271 -6.83 -8.77 36.08
CA ASP A 271 -8.07 -9.46 36.44
C ASP A 271 -9.24 -8.46 36.36
N VAL A 272 -10.21 -8.76 35.50
CA VAL A 272 -11.45 -7.99 35.31
C VAL A 272 -12.70 -8.80 35.68
N SER A 273 -12.55 -9.90 36.41
CA SER A 273 -13.67 -10.75 36.85
C SER A 273 -14.61 -10.10 37.87
N ASP A 274 -14.18 -9.00 38.49
CA ASP A 274 -15.03 -8.04 39.19
C ASP A 274 -14.80 -6.64 38.57
N PRO A 275 -15.70 -6.14 37.70
CA PRO A 275 -15.57 -4.82 37.07
C PRO A 275 -15.52 -3.64 38.05
N ALA A 276 -15.88 -3.84 39.34
CA ALA A 276 -15.74 -2.83 40.38
C ALA A 276 -14.36 -2.85 41.10
N ASN A 277 -13.51 -3.83 40.78
CA ASN A 277 -12.23 -4.09 41.42
C ASN A 277 -11.25 -4.74 40.42
N ILE A 278 -10.89 -4.00 39.36
CA ILE A 278 -9.82 -4.36 38.42
C ILE A 278 -8.48 -4.42 39.16
N GLN A 279 -7.66 -5.45 38.92
CA GLN A 279 -6.34 -5.62 39.55
C GLN A 279 -5.27 -6.13 38.59
N MET A 280 -4.11 -5.46 38.51
CA MET A 280 -2.95 -5.98 37.78
C MET A 280 -2.45 -7.29 38.39
N LEU A 281 -2.33 -8.30 37.54
CA LEU A 281 -1.69 -9.58 37.84
C LEU A 281 -0.21 -9.55 37.42
N VAL A 282 0.07 -8.99 36.24
CA VAL A 282 1.40 -8.92 35.62
C VAL A 282 1.58 -7.56 34.94
N GLY A 283 2.81 -7.06 34.94
CA GLY A 283 3.26 -6.05 34.00
C GLY A 283 4.62 -6.45 33.43
N VAL A 284 4.79 -6.32 32.12
CA VAL A 284 6.03 -6.61 31.38
C VAL A 284 6.50 -5.31 30.75
N ASP A 285 7.71 -4.88 31.11
CA ASP A 285 8.36 -3.70 30.53
C ASP A 285 9.22 -4.16 29.33
N THR A 286 9.09 -3.51 28.17
CA THR A 286 9.81 -3.78 26.92
C THR A 286 10.76 -2.62 26.56
N ASP A 287 11.69 -2.83 25.62
CA ASP A 287 12.57 -1.76 25.10
C ASP A 287 11.96 -1.01 23.88
N TYR A 288 10.81 -1.49 23.36
CA TYR A 288 10.13 -1.07 22.14
C TYR A 288 8.64 -0.74 22.39
N TYR A 289 8.01 0.02 21.48
CA TYR A 289 6.64 0.50 21.67
C TYR A 289 5.60 -0.59 21.35
N LEU A 290 4.45 -0.56 22.02
CA LEU A 290 3.35 -1.51 21.82
C LEU A 290 2.10 -0.75 21.35
N ARG A 291 1.47 -1.18 20.26
CA ARG A 291 0.26 -0.53 19.71
C ARG A 291 -0.95 -1.45 19.70
N SER A 292 -1.07 -2.32 18.71
CA SER A 292 -2.17 -3.30 18.61
C SER A 292 -1.87 -4.53 19.47
N ILE A 293 -2.91 -5.20 19.94
CA ILE A 293 -2.81 -6.40 20.76
C ILE A 293 -3.95 -7.37 20.45
N ALA A 294 -3.61 -8.63 20.20
CA ALA A 294 -4.56 -9.71 20.02
C ALA A 294 -4.12 -10.93 20.84
N VAL A 295 -5.05 -11.79 21.27
CA VAL A 295 -4.74 -12.94 22.12
C VAL A 295 -5.37 -14.22 21.58
N SER A 296 -4.60 -15.31 21.57
CA SER A 296 -5.05 -16.64 21.20
C SER A 296 -4.60 -17.66 22.25
N GLU A 297 -5.57 -18.31 22.88
CA GLU A 297 -5.42 -19.23 24.02
C GLU A 297 -4.56 -18.68 25.17
N GLU A 298 -3.27 -19.01 25.18
CA GLU A 298 -2.28 -18.68 26.21
C GLU A 298 -1.11 -17.83 25.64
N TYR A 299 -1.30 -17.19 24.47
CA TYR A 299 -0.31 -16.33 23.80
C TYR A 299 -0.87 -14.95 23.44
N ILE A 300 -0.07 -13.91 23.64
CA ILE A 300 -0.36 -12.51 23.28
C ILE A 300 0.49 -12.11 22.09
N TYR A 301 -0.14 -11.56 21.05
CA TYR A 301 0.48 -11.03 19.84
C TYR A 301 0.40 -9.50 19.89
N VAL A 302 1.53 -8.82 19.68
CA VAL A 302 1.62 -7.35 19.84
C VAL A 302 2.39 -6.74 18.67
N GLY A 303 1.82 -5.68 18.08
CA GLY A 303 2.47 -4.91 17.02
C GLY A 303 3.27 -3.72 17.55
N GLU A 304 4.55 -3.60 17.16
CA GLU A 304 5.29 -2.34 17.31
C GLU A 304 4.89 -1.36 16.17
N PRO A 305 4.50 -0.10 16.49
CA PRO A 305 4.26 0.93 15.49
C PRO A 305 5.56 1.55 14.97
N THR A 306 5.62 1.91 13.69
CA THR A 306 6.69 2.81 13.23
C THR A 306 6.42 4.23 13.71
N THR A 307 7.32 4.82 14.50
CA THR A 307 7.37 6.28 14.68
C THR A 307 8.78 6.80 14.41
N TYR A 308 8.83 7.92 13.70
CA TYR A 308 10.08 8.50 13.17
C TYR A 308 10.99 9.00 14.31
N PRO A 309 12.30 8.66 14.34
CA PRO A 309 13.08 8.02 13.28
C PRO A 309 13.59 6.59 13.61
N ASN A 310 13.31 6.05 14.80
CA ASN A 310 14.16 5.00 15.41
C ASN A 310 13.41 3.75 15.91
N LEU A 311 12.13 3.58 15.59
CA LEU A 311 11.42 2.33 15.89
C LEU A 311 11.56 1.38 14.71
N ASN A 312 11.85 0.11 14.98
CA ASN A 312 11.85 -0.91 13.94
C ASN A 312 10.41 -1.07 13.46
N GLY A 313 9.48 -1.41 14.35
CA GLY A 313 8.21 -2.01 13.94
C GLY A 313 8.39 -3.51 13.77
N GLY A 314 7.34 -4.29 14.04
CA GLY A 314 7.44 -5.74 14.04
C GLY A 314 6.37 -6.43 14.87
N LEU A 315 6.42 -7.76 14.87
CA LEU A 315 5.53 -8.64 15.64
C LEU A 315 6.26 -9.27 16.81
N HIS A 316 5.69 -9.12 18.00
CA HIS A 316 6.17 -9.74 19.24
C HIS A 316 5.11 -10.72 19.73
N VAL A 317 5.53 -11.93 20.14
CA VAL A 317 4.63 -12.92 20.75
C VAL A 317 5.11 -13.31 22.13
N PHE A 318 4.23 -13.14 23.12
CA PHE A 318 4.48 -13.46 24.52
C PHE A 318 3.71 -14.71 24.93
N ASN A 319 4.41 -15.68 25.54
CA ASN A 319 3.80 -16.82 26.22
C ASN A 319 3.29 -16.39 27.60
N VAL A 320 1.99 -16.62 27.87
CA VAL A 320 1.35 -16.25 29.16
C VAL A 320 0.74 -17.44 29.90
N ASN A 321 1.09 -18.68 29.51
CA ASN A 321 0.68 -19.92 30.18
C ASN A 321 1.06 -19.95 31.68
N GLN A 322 2.04 -19.14 32.08
CA GLN A 322 2.40 -18.90 33.49
C GLN A 322 2.57 -17.39 33.73
N LEU A 323 1.57 -16.76 34.35
CA LEU A 323 1.56 -15.32 34.63
C LEU A 323 2.74 -14.87 35.53
N GLU A 324 3.29 -15.74 36.37
CA GLU A 324 4.52 -15.43 37.14
C GLU A 324 5.82 -15.42 36.31
N ASN A 325 5.77 -15.83 35.03
CA ASN A 325 6.92 -15.98 34.14
C ASN A 325 6.47 -15.82 32.67
N VAL A 326 6.00 -14.63 32.32
CA VAL A 326 5.72 -14.26 30.92
C VAL A 326 7.05 -14.14 30.16
N GLU A 327 7.16 -14.81 29.03
CA GLU A 327 8.36 -14.83 28.17
C GLU A 327 8.00 -14.38 26.75
N GLU A 328 8.77 -13.45 26.17
CA GLU A 328 8.75 -13.22 24.72
C GLU A 328 9.37 -14.44 24.05
N VAL A 329 8.59 -15.14 23.21
CA VAL A 329 8.99 -16.40 22.56
C VAL A 329 9.32 -16.23 21.09
N TYR A 330 8.82 -15.18 20.45
CA TYR A 330 9.05 -14.85 19.05
C TYR A 330 9.07 -13.34 18.85
N THR A 331 9.98 -12.88 18.00
CA THR A 331 10.13 -11.50 17.54
C THR A 331 10.37 -11.53 16.04
N ARG A 332 9.67 -10.70 15.26
CA ARG A 332 9.98 -10.40 13.86
C ARG A 332 10.12 -8.89 13.70
N ASP A 333 11.35 -8.41 13.73
CA ASP A 333 11.72 -7.03 13.39
C ASP A 333 11.43 -6.70 11.92
N ARG A 334 11.20 -5.42 11.65
CA ARG A 334 11.28 -4.79 10.33
C ARG A 334 12.75 -4.64 9.92
N GLU A 335 13.20 -5.55 9.08
CA GLU A 335 14.45 -5.41 8.30
C GLU A 335 14.18 -4.62 7.02
N GLY A 336 15.15 -3.83 6.55
CA GLY A 336 15.28 -3.34 5.17
C GLY A 336 14.22 -2.36 4.63
N PHE A 337 14.56 -1.62 3.58
CA PHE A 337 13.61 -1.10 2.57
C PHE A 337 14.32 -1.06 1.22
N VAL A 338 13.75 -1.73 0.23
CA VAL A 338 14.32 -1.79 -1.12
C VAL A 338 14.01 -0.47 -1.84
N PHE A 339 14.94 0.49 -1.79
CA PHE A 339 14.78 1.83 -2.38
C PHE A 339 15.24 1.90 -3.83
N ASP A 340 16.43 1.38 -4.10
CA ASP A 340 17.12 1.48 -5.39
C ASP A 340 17.97 0.23 -5.66
N VAL A 341 18.25 -0.04 -6.93
CA VAL A 341 18.94 -1.26 -7.38
C VAL A 341 19.78 -1.03 -8.64
N ALA A 342 21.06 -1.36 -8.56
CA ALA A 342 21.97 -1.42 -9.70
C ALA A 342 22.24 -2.89 -10.09
N VAL A 343 22.52 -3.17 -11.36
CA VAL A 343 22.78 -4.54 -11.88
C VAL A 343 24.08 -4.55 -12.67
N GLN A 344 24.97 -5.51 -12.37
CA GLN A 344 26.19 -5.77 -13.12
C GLN A 344 26.47 -7.28 -13.21
N ASP A 345 26.73 -7.76 -14.43
CA ASP A 345 26.84 -9.18 -14.77
C ASP A 345 25.65 -10.00 -14.21
N ASP A 346 25.91 -11.10 -13.50
CA ASP A 346 24.88 -11.97 -12.90
C ASP A 346 24.46 -11.53 -11.48
N TYR A 347 24.67 -10.25 -11.09
CA TYR A 347 24.39 -9.74 -9.74
C TYR A 347 23.54 -8.45 -9.72
N ALA A 348 22.61 -8.39 -8.76
CA ALA A 348 21.90 -7.17 -8.37
C ALA A 348 22.43 -6.64 -7.02
N TYR A 349 22.57 -5.32 -6.93
CA TYR A 349 23.11 -4.59 -5.80
C TYR A 349 22.04 -3.61 -5.29
N VAL A 350 21.60 -3.77 -4.06
CA VAL A 350 20.40 -3.10 -3.53
C VAL A 350 20.76 -2.08 -2.45
N ALA A 351 20.22 -0.87 -2.57
CA ALA A 351 20.12 0.09 -1.49
C ALA A 351 18.95 -0.28 -0.57
N ASP A 352 19.28 -0.89 0.57
CA ASP A 352 18.32 -1.49 1.51
C ASP A 352 18.12 -0.64 2.78
N TRP A 353 18.17 0.69 2.65
CA TRP A 353 18.01 1.65 3.74
C TRP A 353 18.89 1.33 4.97
N ASN A 354 18.31 0.89 6.08
CA ASN A 354 19.01 0.53 7.32
C ASN A 354 19.71 -0.85 7.26
N GLY A 355 19.34 -1.71 6.30
CA GLY A 355 20.09 -2.93 5.96
C GLY A 355 21.39 -2.65 5.18
N GLY A 356 21.51 -1.46 4.58
CA GLY A 356 22.71 -0.99 3.89
C GLY A 356 22.80 -1.47 2.44
N LEU A 357 23.92 -2.11 2.08
CA LEU A 357 24.08 -2.73 0.75
C LEU A 357 23.77 -4.24 0.85
N LYS A 358 22.85 -4.73 0.01
CA LYS A 358 22.69 -6.17 -0.24
C LYS A 358 23.24 -6.54 -1.61
N VAL A 359 23.75 -7.77 -1.76
CA VAL A 359 24.21 -8.32 -3.04
C VAL A 359 23.50 -9.64 -3.30
N VAL A 360 22.87 -9.74 -4.47
CA VAL A 360 21.97 -10.83 -4.85
C VAL A 360 22.47 -11.49 -6.14
N ASP A 361 22.69 -12.80 -6.11
CA ASP A 361 22.86 -13.62 -7.32
C ASP A 361 21.52 -13.72 -8.07
N ILE A 362 21.53 -13.31 -9.34
CA ILE A 362 20.37 -13.30 -10.25
C ILE A 362 20.61 -14.14 -11.53
N PHE A 363 21.61 -15.04 -11.50
CA PHE A 363 21.90 -15.98 -12.58
C PHE A 363 20.68 -16.86 -12.89
N ASP A 364 20.02 -17.36 -11.83
CA ASP A 364 18.73 -18.04 -11.89
C ASP A 364 17.61 -17.11 -11.36
N PRO A 365 16.89 -16.37 -12.24
CA PRO A 365 15.91 -15.38 -11.82
C PRO A 365 14.64 -15.98 -11.22
N GLU A 366 14.42 -17.30 -11.35
CA GLU A 366 13.33 -18.02 -10.66
C GLU A 366 13.69 -18.31 -9.19
N ASN A 367 14.96 -18.14 -8.80
CA ASN A 367 15.50 -18.39 -7.46
C ASN A 367 16.69 -17.43 -7.16
N PRO A 368 16.45 -16.10 -7.08
CA PRO A 368 17.48 -15.14 -6.67
C PRO A 368 17.91 -15.36 -5.21
N GLN A 369 19.18 -15.12 -4.88
CA GLN A 369 19.73 -15.40 -3.53
C GLN A 369 20.66 -14.28 -3.02
N GLU A 370 20.45 -13.79 -1.80
CA GLU A 370 21.43 -12.90 -1.13
C GLU A 370 22.72 -13.71 -0.88
N VAL A 371 23.81 -13.29 -1.52
CA VAL A 371 25.13 -13.91 -1.37
C VAL A 371 25.96 -13.20 -0.31
N SER A 372 25.77 -11.89 -0.15
CA SER A 372 26.45 -11.07 0.86
C SER A 372 25.67 -9.79 1.17
N SER A 373 26.02 -9.16 2.29
CA SER A 373 25.53 -7.83 2.65
C SER A 373 26.57 -7.07 3.47
N LEU A 374 26.58 -5.74 3.29
CA LEU A 374 27.51 -4.80 3.90
C LEU A 374 26.73 -3.66 4.55
N ALA A 375 26.65 -3.69 5.88
CA ALA A 375 26.02 -2.62 6.65
C ALA A 375 26.73 -1.28 6.41
N THR A 376 25.94 -0.28 5.99
CA THR A 376 26.38 1.11 5.82
C THR A 376 26.35 1.86 7.16
N THR A 377 26.38 3.19 7.14
CA THR A 377 26.57 4.02 8.33
C THR A 377 25.61 5.20 8.45
N GLY A 378 25.02 5.62 7.35
CA GLY A 378 23.65 6.13 7.26
C GLY A 378 22.81 5.15 6.43
N ASN A 379 21.56 5.52 6.12
CA ASN A 379 20.64 4.63 5.42
C ASN A 379 20.87 4.73 3.89
N ALA A 380 21.08 3.61 3.21
CA ALA A 380 21.31 3.57 1.77
C ALA A 380 20.02 3.88 0.97
N SER A 381 20.07 4.83 0.04
CA SER A 381 18.90 5.27 -0.75
C SER A 381 19.09 5.23 -2.26
N GLY A 382 20.33 5.33 -2.74
CA GLY A 382 20.64 5.32 -4.16
C GLY A 382 22.03 4.74 -4.44
N VAL A 383 22.16 4.00 -5.54
CA VAL A 383 23.36 3.22 -5.89
C VAL A 383 23.73 3.33 -7.36
N ASP A 384 25.02 3.50 -7.66
CA ASP A 384 25.55 3.45 -9.03
C ASP A 384 26.92 2.77 -9.10
N ILE A 385 27.20 2.11 -10.23
CA ILE A 385 28.36 1.21 -10.44
C ILE A 385 29.28 1.76 -11.54
N GLU A 386 30.56 1.95 -11.22
CA GLU A 386 31.61 2.29 -12.18
C GLU A 386 32.75 1.25 -12.05
N GLY A 387 32.64 0.17 -12.84
CA GLY A 387 33.59 -0.93 -12.88
C GLY A 387 33.58 -1.79 -11.62
N ASP A 388 34.73 -1.93 -10.97
CA ASP A 388 34.93 -2.78 -9.79
C ASP A 388 34.41 -2.13 -8.48
N PHE A 389 33.65 -1.03 -8.57
CA PHE A 389 33.18 -0.23 -7.44
C PHE A 389 31.71 0.16 -7.56
N ILE A 390 30.99 0.09 -6.44
CA ILE A 390 29.66 0.68 -6.27
C ILE A 390 29.73 1.85 -5.28
N TYR A 391 28.96 2.90 -5.60
CA TYR A 391 28.87 4.12 -4.82
C TYR A 391 27.47 4.26 -4.25
N ILE A 392 27.39 4.56 -2.96
CA ILE A 392 26.16 4.55 -2.17
C ILE A 392 25.89 5.96 -1.65
N ALA A 393 24.74 6.51 -2.03
CA ALA A 393 24.13 7.67 -1.38
C ALA A 393 23.51 7.22 -0.04
N GLU A 394 23.96 7.82 1.07
CA GLU A 394 23.49 7.51 2.42
C GLU A 394 22.77 8.74 3.04
N HIS A 395 21.49 8.58 3.42
CA HIS A 395 20.78 9.49 4.34
C HIS A 395 21.51 9.60 5.68
N ASP A 396 21.69 10.83 6.18
CA ASP A 396 22.61 11.20 7.29
C ASP A 396 24.10 10.75 7.11
N GLY A 397 24.42 9.90 6.13
CA GLY A 397 25.71 9.25 5.97
C GLY A 397 26.67 9.93 5.00
N GLY A 398 26.18 10.50 3.90
CA GLY A 398 27.00 11.08 2.83
C GLY A 398 27.23 10.10 1.67
N LEU A 399 28.46 10.03 1.15
CA LEU A 399 28.82 9.16 0.01
C LEU A 399 29.81 8.09 0.46
N THR A 400 29.47 6.81 0.29
CA THR A 400 30.33 5.66 0.54
C THR A 400 30.72 4.97 -0.77
N ALA A 401 31.96 4.48 -0.86
CA ALA A 401 32.44 3.67 -1.97
C ALA A 401 32.83 2.27 -1.47
N VAL A 402 32.38 1.24 -2.19
CA VAL A 402 32.55 -0.18 -1.87
C VAL A 402 33.17 -0.89 -3.07
N ASN A 403 34.16 -1.75 -2.85
CA ASN A 403 34.69 -2.63 -3.89
C ASN A 403 33.82 -3.88 -4.02
N ILE A 404 33.56 -4.27 -5.26
CA ILE A 404 32.71 -5.40 -5.65
C ILE A 404 33.41 -6.34 -6.65
N GLU A 405 34.76 -6.39 -6.62
CA GLU A 405 35.54 -7.37 -7.43
C GLU A 405 35.23 -8.82 -7.02
N ASP A 406 34.81 -9.03 -5.76
CA ASP A 406 34.24 -10.27 -5.25
C ASP A 406 32.86 -10.00 -4.63
N PRO A 407 31.75 -10.34 -5.32
CA PRO A 407 30.39 -10.16 -4.83
C PRO A 407 30.04 -10.97 -3.57
N GLU A 408 30.84 -11.99 -3.19
CA GLU A 408 30.67 -12.74 -1.94
C GLU A 408 31.37 -12.07 -0.73
N ASP A 409 32.32 -11.13 -0.94
CA ASP A 409 33.07 -10.42 0.12
C ASP A 409 33.23 -8.90 -0.17
N PRO A 410 32.12 -8.15 -0.41
CA PRO A 410 32.18 -6.73 -0.72
C PRO A 410 32.63 -5.90 0.49
N PHE A 411 33.52 -4.93 0.27
CA PHE A 411 34.09 -4.15 1.37
C PHE A 411 34.22 -2.65 1.06
N GLN A 412 33.94 -1.84 2.08
CA GLN A 412 34.08 -0.38 2.02
C GLN A 412 35.54 0.02 1.79
N VAL A 413 35.80 0.78 0.71
CA VAL A 413 37.12 1.34 0.39
C VAL A 413 37.27 2.80 0.82
N GLY A 414 36.17 3.56 0.88
CA GLY A 414 36.19 4.96 1.31
C GLY A 414 34.81 5.52 1.63
N ARG A 415 34.78 6.70 2.26
CA ARG A 415 33.55 7.45 2.58
C ARG A 415 33.81 8.93 2.83
N VAL A 416 32.91 9.78 2.34
CA VAL A 416 32.85 11.20 2.67
C VAL A 416 31.66 11.48 3.58
N ASN A 417 31.94 11.73 4.86
CA ASN A 417 30.94 12.17 5.83
C ASN A 417 30.49 13.60 5.50
N PHE A 418 29.20 13.82 5.21
CA PHE A 418 28.68 15.16 4.88
C PHE A 418 27.92 15.88 6.01
N GLY A 419 27.92 15.31 7.22
CA GLY A 419 27.59 16.03 8.46
C GLY A 419 26.10 16.10 8.81
N GLY A 420 25.34 15.03 8.51
CA GLY A 420 23.89 14.99 8.71
C GLY A 420 23.14 15.74 7.62
N ALA A 421 23.39 15.33 6.37
CA ALA A 421 22.73 15.86 5.18
C ALA A 421 22.34 14.67 4.30
N ASP A 422 21.08 14.65 3.87
CA ASP A 422 20.53 13.57 3.07
C ASP A 422 21.13 13.58 1.65
N PHE A 423 21.67 12.43 1.25
CA PHE A 423 22.09 12.14 -0.11
C PHE A 423 21.06 11.14 -0.65
N TYR A 424 20.35 11.50 -1.72
CA TYR A 424 19.21 10.72 -2.24
C TYR A 424 19.63 9.78 -3.37
N SER A 425 20.24 10.35 -4.40
CA SER A 425 20.64 9.67 -5.63
C SER A 425 22.08 10.08 -5.96
N VAL A 426 22.83 9.13 -6.54
CA VAL A 426 24.19 9.32 -7.04
C VAL A 426 24.25 8.79 -8.47
N GLN A 427 24.95 9.50 -9.35
CA GLN A 427 25.41 8.96 -10.62
C GLN A 427 26.91 9.22 -10.79
N VAL A 428 27.64 8.21 -11.24
CA VAL A 428 29.08 8.27 -11.51
C VAL A 428 29.31 8.33 -13.01
N VAL A 429 30.19 9.23 -13.44
CA VAL A 429 30.61 9.33 -14.84
C VAL A 429 32.11 9.61 -14.90
N GLU A 430 32.86 8.67 -15.48
CA GLU A 430 34.31 8.67 -15.59
C GLU A 430 35.03 8.78 -14.23
N GLU A 431 35.43 9.99 -13.82
CA GLU A 431 36.18 10.23 -12.57
C GLU A 431 35.39 11.05 -11.53
N TYR A 432 34.09 11.32 -11.78
CA TYR A 432 33.25 12.15 -10.92
C TYR A 432 31.95 11.46 -10.49
N ALA A 433 31.65 11.53 -9.19
CA ALA A 433 30.33 11.20 -8.65
C ALA A 433 29.50 12.48 -8.45
N TYR A 434 28.34 12.53 -9.08
CA TYR A 434 27.35 13.60 -9.02
C TYR A 434 26.23 13.16 -8.08
N VAL A 435 25.83 13.99 -7.13
CA VAL A 435 24.92 13.60 -6.04
C VAL A 435 23.79 14.62 -5.87
N ALA A 436 22.56 14.11 -5.81
CA ALA A 436 21.37 14.86 -5.38
C ALA A 436 21.31 14.91 -3.85
N CYS A 437 21.41 16.12 -3.28
CA CYS A 437 21.54 16.33 -1.83
C CYS A 437 20.51 17.34 -1.30
N GLY A 438 19.22 17.04 -1.46
CA GLY A 438 18.11 17.77 -0.83
C GLY A 438 18.19 19.29 -1.00
N GLU A 439 18.12 20.04 0.11
CA GLU A 439 18.23 21.51 0.11
C GLU A 439 19.58 22.06 -0.41
N LEU A 440 20.64 21.24 -0.47
CA LEU A 440 21.97 21.67 -0.90
C LEU A 440 22.12 21.66 -2.44
N GLY A 441 21.26 20.92 -3.14
CA GLY A 441 21.26 20.79 -4.59
C GLY A 441 22.24 19.73 -5.10
N LEU A 442 22.96 20.06 -6.18
CA LEU A 442 23.97 19.18 -6.76
C LEU A 442 25.29 19.31 -5.98
N ILE A 443 25.84 18.19 -5.51
CA ILE A 443 27.21 18.06 -5.02
C ILE A 443 28.01 17.22 -6.03
N ILE A 444 29.30 17.53 -6.24
CA ILE A 444 30.17 16.76 -7.14
C ILE A 444 31.47 16.40 -6.43
N PHE A 445 31.81 15.12 -6.45
CA PHE A 445 33.05 14.55 -5.90
C PHE A 445 33.95 14.03 -7.02
N ASP A 446 35.25 14.27 -6.89
CA ASP A 446 36.29 13.50 -7.59
C ASP A 446 36.40 12.14 -6.88
N VAL A 447 36.20 11.07 -7.64
CA VAL A 447 36.25 9.66 -7.19
C VAL A 447 37.35 8.87 -7.91
N SER A 448 38.26 9.55 -8.62
CA SER A 448 39.41 8.93 -9.31
C SER A 448 40.28 8.04 -8.41
N GLN A 449 40.23 8.25 -7.09
CA GLN A 449 40.77 7.39 -6.04
C GLN A 449 39.66 7.14 -4.99
N PRO A 450 38.96 6.00 -4.99
CA PRO A 450 37.80 5.76 -4.11
C PRO A 450 38.11 5.79 -2.61
N ASP A 451 39.36 5.56 -2.20
CA ASP A 451 39.82 5.70 -0.80
C ASP A 451 40.07 7.16 -0.37
N GLN A 452 40.10 8.08 -1.33
CA GLN A 452 40.53 9.47 -1.18
C GLN A 452 39.58 10.48 -1.87
N MET A 453 38.29 10.12 -2.00
CA MET A 453 37.24 10.98 -2.59
C MET A 453 37.22 12.39 -2.01
N VAL A 454 37.08 13.42 -2.86
CA VAL A 454 37.04 14.84 -2.44
C VAL A 454 35.96 15.63 -3.16
N GLN A 455 35.27 16.53 -2.44
CA GLN A 455 34.33 17.45 -3.07
C GLN A 455 35.07 18.44 -3.97
N VAL A 456 34.79 18.42 -5.26
CA VAL A 456 35.30 19.39 -6.25
C VAL A 456 34.27 20.46 -6.58
N GLY A 457 32.99 20.09 -6.63
CA GLY A 457 31.91 20.94 -7.14
C GLY A 457 30.68 21.01 -6.23
N ARG A 458 29.85 22.03 -6.51
CA ARG A 458 28.44 22.10 -6.11
C ARG A 458 27.72 23.21 -6.87
N GLU A 459 26.44 23.03 -7.14
CA GLU A 459 25.54 24.12 -7.56
C GLU A 459 24.19 24.01 -6.86
N ARG A 460 23.65 25.15 -6.45
CA ARG A 460 22.34 25.21 -5.78
C ARG A 460 21.21 25.22 -6.80
N SER A 461 20.50 24.10 -6.87
CA SER A 461 19.18 23.97 -7.50
C SER A 461 18.20 25.06 -7.08
N GLY A 462 18.23 25.47 -5.81
CA GLY A 462 17.30 26.42 -5.21
C GLY A 462 15.97 25.80 -4.77
N ASP A 463 15.92 24.48 -4.69
CA ASP A 463 14.81 23.64 -4.22
C ASP A 463 15.33 22.23 -3.90
N TYR A 464 14.52 21.41 -3.21
CA TYR A 464 14.90 20.10 -2.71
C TYR A 464 15.20 19.12 -3.86
N ALA A 465 16.45 18.64 -3.93
CA ALA A 465 16.94 17.75 -4.99
C ALA A 465 16.88 16.28 -4.59
N VAL A 466 16.22 15.46 -5.41
CA VAL A 466 16.00 14.02 -5.15
C VAL A 466 16.73 13.09 -6.13
N ASP A 467 16.87 13.49 -7.40
CA ASP A 467 17.56 12.68 -8.43
C ASP A 467 18.52 13.51 -9.30
N VAL A 468 19.53 12.84 -9.87
CA VAL A 468 20.60 13.42 -10.69
C VAL A 468 20.89 12.56 -11.92
N LEU A 469 20.76 13.17 -13.11
CA LEU A 469 21.07 12.55 -14.39
C LEU A 469 22.15 13.34 -15.13
N VAL A 470 23.22 12.67 -15.55
CA VAL A 470 24.36 13.23 -16.28
C VAL A 470 24.29 12.83 -17.76
N SER A 471 24.45 13.80 -18.67
CA SER A 471 24.44 13.55 -20.12
C SER A 471 25.32 14.55 -20.86
N GLY A 472 26.59 14.19 -21.04
CA GLY A 472 27.60 15.05 -21.67
C GLY A 472 27.94 16.26 -20.80
N ASP A 473 27.95 17.46 -21.39
CA ASP A 473 28.27 18.71 -20.70
C ASP A 473 27.19 19.17 -19.68
N TYR A 474 26.12 18.39 -19.44
CA TYR A 474 25.00 18.75 -18.57
C TYR A 474 24.65 17.71 -17.51
N ALA A 475 24.41 18.20 -16.29
CA ALA A 475 23.64 17.49 -15.27
C ALA A 475 22.21 18.05 -15.22
N TYR A 476 21.24 17.16 -15.09
CA TYR A 476 19.83 17.43 -14.88
C TYR A 476 19.51 16.98 -13.45
N LEU A 477 18.76 17.78 -12.70
CA LEU A 477 18.49 17.52 -11.29
C LEU A 477 16.98 17.59 -11.02
N ALA A 478 16.39 16.51 -10.53
CA ALA A 478 14.97 16.42 -10.21
C ALA A 478 14.70 17.18 -8.90
N LEU A 479 13.67 18.03 -8.91
CA LEU A 479 13.31 18.93 -7.82
C LEU A 479 11.87 18.71 -7.38
N ASP A 480 11.70 18.57 -6.07
CA ASP A 480 10.42 18.22 -5.45
C ASP A 480 9.32 19.28 -5.65
N HIS A 481 9.63 20.57 -5.77
CA HIS A 481 8.60 21.62 -5.98
C HIS A 481 8.75 22.38 -7.31
N LEU A 482 9.89 22.26 -7.99
CA LEU A 482 10.26 23.12 -9.14
C LEU A 482 10.57 22.37 -10.45
N GLY A 483 10.13 21.12 -10.59
CA GLY A 483 10.35 20.33 -11.79
C GLY A 483 11.81 19.88 -11.89
N PHE A 484 12.58 20.32 -12.90
CA PHE A 484 14.02 19.99 -12.93
C PHE A 484 14.92 21.18 -13.25
N ALA A 485 16.14 21.15 -12.70
CA ALA A 485 17.24 22.03 -13.07
C ALA A 485 18.05 21.43 -14.23
N ILE A 486 18.65 22.30 -15.05
CA ILE A 486 19.69 21.97 -16.03
C ILE A 486 20.94 22.76 -15.65
N ILE A 487 22.03 22.06 -15.43
CA ILE A 487 23.29 22.59 -14.88
C ILE A 487 24.42 22.25 -15.87
N ASP A 488 25.15 23.28 -16.32
CA ASP A 488 26.38 23.13 -17.11
C ASP A 488 27.46 22.56 -16.18
N ILE A 489 28.00 21.39 -16.54
CA ILE A 489 29.06 20.67 -15.82
C ILE A 489 30.32 20.50 -16.66
N SER A 490 30.46 21.23 -17.78
CA SER A 490 31.67 21.25 -18.64
C SER A 490 32.95 21.67 -17.89
N ASN A 491 32.80 22.16 -16.66
CA ASN A 491 33.82 22.12 -15.62
C ASN A 491 33.19 21.62 -14.29
N PRO A 492 33.48 20.38 -13.84
CA PRO A 492 32.94 19.83 -12.59
C PRO A 492 33.38 20.54 -11.30
N GLU A 493 34.50 21.28 -11.29
CA GLU A 493 34.86 22.17 -10.16
C GLU A 493 33.92 23.39 -10.07
N ARG A 494 33.23 23.73 -11.16
CA ARG A 494 32.52 25.00 -11.37
C ARG A 494 31.18 24.87 -12.10
N PRO A 495 30.29 23.95 -11.66
CA PRO A 495 28.98 23.78 -12.25
C PRO A 495 28.15 25.08 -12.17
N GLN A 496 27.27 25.31 -13.14
CA GLN A 496 26.44 26.52 -13.23
C GLN A 496 25.02 26.22 -13.68
N LEU A 497 24.03 26.70 -12.94
CA LEU A 497 22.61 26.58 -13.29
C LEU A 497 22.31 27.35 -14.61
N VAL A 498 22.02 26.60 -15.68
CA VAL A 498 21.60 27.15 -16.98
C VAL A 498 20.13 27.53 -16.93
N ARG A 499 19.29 26.62 -16.43
CA ARG A 499 17.83 26.75 -16.50
C ARG A 499 17.15 25.96 -15.39
N GLN A 500 15.97 26.42 -14.98
CA GLN A 500 14.98 25.56 -14.32
C GLN A 500 13.78 25.40 -15.26
N TYR A 501 13.36 24.16 -15.47
CA TYR A 501 12.14 23.79 -16.17
C TYR A 501 11.05 23.55 -15.12
N ARG A 502 10.09 24.48 -15.04
CA ARG A 502 8.99 24.48 -14.07
C ARG A 502 7.61 24.27 -14.69
N GLN A 503 7.54 23.96 -15.99
CA GLN A 503 6.26 24.00 -16.75
C GLN A 503 5.34 22.81 -16.46
N MET A 504 5.88 21.70 -15.95
CA MET A 504 5.11 20.54 -15.49
C MET A 504 4.15 20.85 -14.32
N ASN A 505 4.50 21.82 -13.44
CA ASN A 505 3.78 22.13 -12.19
C ASN A 505 3.61 20.91 -11.23
N GLY A 506 4.51 19.94 -11.31
CA GLY A 506 4.55 18.76 -10.43
C GLY A 506 5.96 18.51 -9.92
N ASN A 507 6.05 17.71 -8.86
CA ASN A 507 7.28 17.25 -8.21
C ASN A 507 8.00 16.31 -9.16
N ALA A 508 9.25 16.57 -9.56
CA ALA A 508 10.01 15.59 -10.34
C ALA A 508 10.69 14.59 -9.40
N GLN A 509 10.68 13.30 -9.73
CA GLN A 509 11.21 12.24 -8.85
C GLN A 509 12.42 11.55 -9.47
N ALA A 510 12.32 11.01 -10.69
CA ALA A 510 13.47 10.51 -11.46
C ALA A 510 13.54 11.09 -12.88
N LEU A 511 14.75 11.08 -13.46
CA LEU A 511 15.06 11.59 -14.80
C LEU A 511 15.80 10.54 -15.66
N LEU A 512 15.29 10.30 -16.87
CA LEU A 512 16.04 9.62 -17.94
C LEU A 512 16.20 10.51 -19.17
N LYS A 513 17.18 10.21 -20.02
CA LYS A 513 17.40 10.92 -21.29
C LYS A 513 17.67 9.95 -22.45
N ARG A 514 16.98 10.15 -23.56
CA ARG A 514 17.25 9.49 -24.85
C ARG A 514 17.37 10.55 -25.93
N ASP A 515 18.49 10.54 -26.66
CA ASP A 515 18.87 11.63 -27.58
C ASP A 515 18.75 13.01 -26.91
N ASP A 516 17.90 13.90 -27.44
CA ASP A 516 17.60 15.23 -26.92
C ASP A 516 16.34 15.28 -26.02
N LEU A 517 15.74 14.15 -25.66
CA LEU A 517 14.51 14.07 -24.85
C LEU A 517 14.79 13.66 -23.41
N ILE A 518 14.40 14.49 -22.46
CA ILE A 518 14.26 14.15 -21.04
C ILE A 518 12.88 13.51 -20.81
N TYR A 519 12.87 12.43 -20.04
CA TYR A 519 11.70 11.78 -19.46
C TYR A 519 11.76 12.02 -17.95
N SER A 520 10.78 12.71 -17.40
CA SER A 520 10.74 13.05 -15.97
C SER A 520 9.53 12.42 -15.32
N ALA A 521 9.77 11.50 -14.38
CA ALA A 521 8.76 10.95 -13.49
C ALA A 521 8.23 12.05 -12.57
N SER A 522 6.95 12.03 -12.23
CA SER A 522 6.34 13.07 -11.41
C SER A 522 5.13 12.61 -10.61
N LEU A 523 5.13 12.96 -9.32
CA LEU A 523 4.04 12.68 -8.38
C LEU A 523 2.71 13.21 -8.94
N ASN A 524 1.68 12.37 -8.85
CA ASN A 524 0.29 12.60 -9.27
C ASN A 524 0.15 12.97 -10.76
N ASN A 525 1.22 12.80 -11.56
CA ASN A 525 1.27 13.29 -12.94
C ASN A 525 1.80 12.30 -13.97
N GLY A 526 2.46 11.21 -13.57
CA GLY A 526 3.11 10.30 -14.51
C GLY A 526 4.36 10.92 -15.12
N VAL A 527 4.65 10.60 -16.38
CA VAL A 527 5.93 10.98 -17.01
C VAL A 527 5.77 12.12 -18.02
N PHE A 528 6.51 13.22 -17.81
CA PHE A 528 6.64 14.30 -18.79
C PHE A 528 7.78 14.02 -19.77
N ILE A 529 7.55 14.20 -21.07
CA ILE A 529 8.57 14.09 -22.12
C ILE A 529 8.89 15.50 -22.63
N VAL A 530 10.16 15.91 -22.52
CA VAL A 530 10.62 17.29 -22.74
C VAL A 530 11.84 17.32 -23.64
N ASP A 531 11.76 18.05 -24.76
CA ASP A 531 12.89 18.36 -25.65
C ASP A 531 13.83 19.36 -24.96
N VAL A 532 15.10 18.98 -24.82
CA VAL A 532 16.19 19.78 -24.22
C VAL A 532 17.31 20.10 -25.22
N SER A 533 17.06 19.99 -26.53
CA SER A 533 18.03 20.31 -27.61
C SER A 533 18.52 21.77 -27.59
N ASP A 534 17.74 22.69 -27.02
CA ASP A 534 18.23 23.95 -26.46
C ASP A 534 18.00 23.95 -24.94
N PRO A 535 19.02 23.69 -24.10
CA PRO A 535 18.87 23.67 -22.64
C PRO A 535 18.51 25.04 -22.04
N ASN A 536 18.63 26.14 -22.80
CA ASN A 536 18.14 27.45 -22.38
C ASN A 536 16.62 27.57 -22.52
N ASN A 537 16.01 26.79 -23.42
CA ASN A 537 14.59 26.83 -23.76
C ASN A 537 14.01 25.41 -24.03
N PRO A 538 13.87 24.56 -23.00
CA PRO A 538 13.22 23.26 -23.16
C PRO A 538 11.75 23.37 -23.55
N VAL A 539 11.23 22.35 -24.26
CA VAL A 539 9.88 22.35 -24.84
C VAL A 539 9.15 21.02 -24.55
N ASP A 540 7.93 21.12 -24.06
CA ASP A 540 7.05 19.98 -23.77
C ASP A 540 6.72 19.23 -25.09
N VAL A 541 6.97 17.92 -25.13
CA VAL A 541 6.70 17.05 -26.30
C VAL A 541 5.41 16.25 -26.08
N ALA A 542 5.32 15.54 -24.97
CA ALA A 542 4.18 14.70 -24.60
C ALA A 542 4.14 14.46 -23.08
N ARG A 543 3.09 13.78 -22.62
CA ARG A 543 2.96 13.27 -21.26
C ARG A 543 2.35 11.87 -21.30
N ILE A 544 2.88 10.97 -20.48
CA ILE A 544 2.31 9.65 -20.20
C ILE A 544 1.48 9.80 -18.92
N GLU A 545 0.17 9.57 -19.00
CA GLU A 545 -0.65 9.38 -17.80
C GLU A 545 -0.48 7.93 -17.32
N THR A 546 0.23 7.78 -16.21
CA THR A 546 0.22 6.58 -15.38
C THR A 546 -0.96 6.66 -14.38
N PRO A 547 -1.40 5.54 -13.77
CA PRO A 547 -2.46 5.57 -12.76
C PRO A 547 -2.00 6.10 -11.39
N GLY A 548 -0.74 5.86 -11.01
CA GLY A 548 -0.17 6.15 -9.68
C GLY A 548 0.76 7.37 -9.62
N ASP A 549 1.75 7.28 -8.74
CA ASP A 549 2.84 8.25 -8.63
C ASP A 549 4.09 7.70 -9.34
N ALA A 550 4.47 8.27 -10.48
CA ALA A 550 5.70 7.89 -11.15
C ALA A 550 6.93 8.34 -10.34
N LEU A 551 7.68 7.37 -9.80
CA LEU A 551 8.88 7.55 -8.98
C LEU A 551 10.14 7.25 -9.79
N GLY A 552 10.36 5.99 -10.16
CA GLY A 552 11.54 5.50 -10.91
C GLY A 552 11.27 5.22 -12.39
N LEU A 553 12.32 5.17 -13.21
CA LEU A 553 12.23 5.00 -14.67
C LEU A 553 13.35 4.10 -15.24
N ALA A 554 13.03 3.24 -16.20
CA ALA A 554 14.01 2.47 -16.97
C ALA A 554 13.65 2.33 -18.47
N PHE A 555 14.64 2.02 -19.32
CA PHE A 555 14.49 1.88 -20.77
C PHE A 555 14.81 0.46 -21.24
N SER A 556 13.79 -0.33 -21.61
CA SER A 556 14.01 -1.59 -22.35
C SER A 556 13.59 -1.42 -23.82
N GLY A 557 14.56 -1.36 -24.72
CA GLY A 557 14.29 -1.16 -26.16
C GLY A 557 13.52 0.13 -26.45
N ASP A 558 12.42 0.04 -27.17
CA ASP A 558 11.48 1.15 -27.42
C ASP A 558 10.37 1.29 -26.35
N TYR A 559 10.55 0.67 -25.18
CA TYR A 559 9.66 0.78 -24.04
C TYR A 559 10.27 1.61 -22.89
N LEU A 560 9.42 2.36 -22.21
CA LEU A 560 9.67 3.00 -20.93
C LEU A 560 8.98 2.17 -19.83
N LEU A 561 9.77 1.73 -18.87
CA LEU A 561 9.33 1.16 -17.61
C LEU A 561 9.18 2.32 -16.60
N VAL A 562 8.13 2.28 -15.79
CA VAL A 562 7.86 3.27 -14.75
C VAL A 562 7.53 2.52 -13.45
N ALA A 563 8.29 2.79 -12.40
CA ALA A 563 7.91 2.44 -11.04
C ALA A 563 6.89 3.49 -10.56
N ASP A 564 5.64 3.07 -10.39
CA ASP A 564 4.45 3.93 -10.27
C ASP A 564 3.82 3.88 -8.86
N ASN A 565 4.66 3.67 -7.84
CA ASN A 565 4.29 3.63 -6.42
C ASN A 565 3.27 2.51 -6.14
N TYR A 566 2.10 2.85 -5.58
CA TYR A 566 1.01 1.93 -5.20
C TYR A 566 0.27 1.27 -6.40
N GLU A 567 0.69 1.55 -7.64
CA GLU A 567 0.22 0.83 -8.85
C GLU A 567 1.36 -0.02 -9.48
N GLY A 568 2.51 -0.14 -8.83
CA GLY A 568 3.57 -1.05 -9.23
C GLY A 568 4.30 -0.68 -10.53
N LEU A 569 4.53 -1.66 -11.42
CA LEU A 569 5.32 -1.52 -12.63
C LEU A 569 4.44 -1.22 -13.86
N TYR A 570 4.42 0.03 -14.30
CA TYR A 570 3.73 0.46 -15.52
C TYR A 570 4.67 0.43 -16.75
N VAL A 571 4.17 0.04 -17.93
CA VAL A 571 4.97 -0.02 -19.18
C VAL A 571 4.31 0.74 -20.33
N ALA A 572 5.08 1.62 -20.98
CA ALA A 572 4.68 2.34 -22.18
C ALA A 572 5.61 2.11 -23.39
N ASP A 573 5.02 1.89 -24.56
CA ASP A 573 5.65 2.06 -25.87
C ASP A 573 5.95 3.54 -26.11
N ILE A 574 7.22 3.85 -26.34
CA ILE A 574 7.76 5.19 -26.63
C ILE A 574 8.44 5.27 -28.01
N SER A 575 8.23 4.27 -28.90
CA SER A 575 8.75 4.23 -30.28
C SER A 575 8.37 5.47 -31.10
N ASN A 576 7.26 6.12 -30.75
CA ASN A 576 6.99 7.52 -31.06
C ASN A 576 6.82 8.33 -29.77
N PRO A 577 7.84 9.08 -29.30
CA PRO A 577 7.76 9.80 -28.03
C PRO A 577 6.81 11.00 -28.05
N ALA A 578 6.25 11.37 -29.21
CA ALA A 578 5.16 12.34 -29.33
C ALA A 578 3.75 11.72 -29.24
N GLU A 579 3.62 10.39 -29.33
CA GLU A 579 2.35 9.66 -29.16
C GLU A 579 2.54 8.35 -28.36
N PRO A 580 3.11 8.40 -27.13
CA PRO A 580 3.39 7.21 -26.32
C PRO A 580 2.11 6.47 -25.93
N ARG A 581 2.24 5.16 -25.63
CA ARG A 581 1.10 4.27 -25.33
C ARG A 581 1.38 3.33 -24.17
N SER A 582 0.48 3.24 -23.20
CA SER A 582 0.45 2.11 -22.27
C SER A 582 0.31 0.79 -23.04
N VAL A 583 1.14 -0.21 -22.69
CA VAL A 583 1.18 -1.56 -23.29
C VAL A 583 1.28 -2.68 -22.26
N GLY A 584 1.71 -2.37 -21.04
CA GLY A 584 1.88 -3.33 -19.95
C GLY A 584 1.72 -2.68 -18.58
N PHE A 585 1.54 -3.54 -17.58
CA PHE A 585 1.30 -3.20 -16.19
C PHE A 585 1.58 -4.44 -15.35
N TYR A 586 2.09 -4.29 -14.13
CA TYR A 586 2.19 -5.35 -13.15
C TYR A 586 2.06 -4.78 -11.74
N ASP A 587 1.07 -5.28 -11.01
CA ASP A 587 0.78 -4.94 -9.63
C ASP A 587 1.80 -5.64 -8.71
N THR A 588 2.76 -4.88 -8.18
CA THR A 588 3.89 -5.39 -7.38
C THR A 588 3.48 -5.64 -5.92
N PRO A 589 4.15 -6.55 -5.16
CA PRO A 589 3.75 -6.83 -3.78
C PRO A 589 3.91 -5.64 -2.82
N GLY A 590 4.76 -4.67 -3.14
CA GLY A 590 4.88 -3.36 -2.47
C GLY A 590 4.85 -2.18 -3.44
N ASN A 591 5.11 -0.99 -2.92
CA ASN A 591 5.10 0.28 -3.66
C ASN A 591 6.36 0.44 -4.53
N ALA A 592 6.25 0.30 -5.85
CA ALA A 592 7.37 0.44 -6.77
C ALA A 592 8.04 1.82 -6.69
N LEU A 593 9.27 1.88 -6.17
CA LEU A 593 10.09 3.09 -6.02
C LEU A 593 11.12 3.20 -7.16
N GLY A 594 12.00 2.20 -7.27
CA GLY A 594 13.09 2.13 -8.24
C GLY A 594 12.85 1.06 -9.28
N VAL A 595 13.37 1.25 -10.50
CA VAL A 595 13.37 0.20 -11.54
C VAL A 595 14.60 0.32 -12.43
N VAL A 596 15.27 -0.79 -12.68
CA VAL A 596 16.28 -0.95 -13.74
C VAL A 596 15.96 -2.16 -14.62
N CYS A 597 16.73 -2.36 -15.68
CA CYS A 597 16.54 -3.51 -16.56
C CYS A 597 17.85 -4.03 -17.15
N ASP A 598 18.00 -5.35 -17.21
CA ASP A 598 18.95 -6.03 -18.10
C ASP A 598 18.17 -6.79 -19.18
N GLY A 599 18.48 -6.50 -20.44
CA GLY A 599 17.85 -7.11 -21.61
C GLY A 599 16.31 -7.10 -21.55
N ALA A 600 15.75 -8.28 -21.29
CA ALA A 600 14.31 -8.56 -21.22
C ALA A 600 13.80 -8.79 -19.78
N ARG A 601 14.56 -8.40 -18.75
CA ARG A 601 14.19 -8.44 -17.33
C ARG A 601 14.07 -7.02 -16.79
N ALA A 602 13.00 -6.71 -16.06
CA ALA A 602 12.95 -5.57 -15.15
C ALA A 602 13.29 -6.04 -13.73
N PHE A 603 14.00 -5.20 -12.98
CA PHE A 603 14.28 -5.36 -11.55
C PHE A 603 13.64 -4.17 -10.85
N VAL A 604 12.66 -4.39 -9.99
CA VAL A 604 11.91 -3.33 -9.30
C VAL A 604 12.20 -3.38 -7.81
N ALA A 605 12.63 -2.24 -7.28
CA ALA A 605 12.73 -1.96 -5.86
C ALA A 605 11.38 -1.41 -5.38
N ASP A 606 10.60 -2.20 -4.65
CA ASP A 606 9.20 -1.86 -4.32
C ASP A 606 8.94 -1.56 -2.83
N TYR A 607 9.96 -1.06 -2.13
CA TYR A 607 9.99 -0.83 -0.68
C TYR A 607 9.98 -2.13 0.16
N THR A 608 9.24 -3.17 -0.23
CA THR A 608 9.12 -4.43 0.55
C THR A 608 9.99 -5.57 0.02
N ASN A 609 10.26 -5.60 -1.28
CA ASN A 609 11.04 -6.65 -1.95
C ASN A 609 11.80 -6.12 -3.19
N LEU A 610 12.69 -6.97 -3.70
CA LEU A 610 13.27 -6.86 -5.04
C LEU A 610 12.58 -7.86 -5.97
N GLY A 611 11.71 -7.37 -6.85
CA GLY A 611 10.97 -8.19 -7.82
C GLY A 611 11.66 -8.24 -9.18
N ILE A 612 11.65 -9.42 -9.83
CA ILE A 612 12.23 -9.67 -11.15
C ILE A 612 11.11 -10.04 -12.13
N TYR A 613 10.98 -9.30 -13.24
CA TYR A 613 9.84 -9.40 -14.16
C TYR A 613 10.27 -9.60 -15.63
N ASP A 614 9.62 -10.52 -16.34
CA ASP A 614 9.75 -10.71 -17.79
C ASP A 614 9.02 -9.58 -18.53
N ILE A 615 9.80 -8.82 -19.29
CA ILE A 615 9.36 -7.70 -20.13
C ILE A 615 9.73 -7.93 -21.61
N SER A 616 9.76 -9.19 -22.05
CA SER A 616 10.13 -9.55 -23.42
C SER A 616 9.13 -9.01 -24.46
N GLU A 617 9.65 -8.50 -25.59
CA GLU A 617 8.84 -7.80 -26.61
C GLU A 617 7.67 -8.66 -27.14
N GLU A 618 7.81 -9.99 -27.14
CA GLU A 618 6.76 -10.91 -27.57
C GLU A 618 5.49 -10.80 -26.70
N ASN A 619 5.62 -10.45 -25.41
CA ASN A 619 4.47 -10.25 -24.52
C ASN A 619 3.67 -9.00 -24.91
N PHE A 620 4.34 -7.88 -25.19
CA PHE A 620 3.70 -6.64 -25.64
C PHE A 620 3.07 -6.80 -27.03
N VAL A 621 3.79 -7.43 -27.97
CA VAL A 621 3.31 -7.63 -29.35
C VAL A 621 2.07 -8.54 -29.40
N ASN A 622 2.05 -9.65 -28.65
CA ASN A 622 0.90 -10.56 -28.61
C ASN A 622 -0.36 -9.94 -27.95
N ASN A 623 -0.20 -8.97 -27.06
CA ASN A 623 -1.32 -8.20 -26.51
C ASN A 623 -1.72 -6.99 -27.39
N SER A 624 -0.85 -6.48 -28.27
CA SER A 624 -1.22 -5.42 -29.22
C SER A 624 -2.38 -5.82 -30.15
N ASP A 625 -2.44 -7.07 -30.61
CA ASP A 625 -3.56 -7.59 -31.43
C ASP A 625 -4.82 -7.91 -30.59
N LYS A 626 -4.70 -7.99 -29.25
CA LYS A 626 -5.84 -7.98 -28.31
C LYS A 626 -6.33 -6.57 -27.99
N SER A 627 -5.56 -5.51 -28.29
CA SER A 627 -5.98 -4.11 -28.15
C SER A 627 -6.99 -3.69 -29.22
N SER A 628 -8.09 -4.44 -29.34
CA SER A 628 -9.32 -3.94 -29.96
C SER A 628 -9.67 -2.64 -29.25
N PRO A 629 -9.68 -1.47 -29.93
CA PRO A 629 -9.87 -0.21 -29.25
C PRO A 629 -11.27 -0.18 -28.65
N VAL A 630 -11.35 -0.23 -27.31
CA VAL A 630 -12.60 -0.26 -26.54
C VAL A 630 -13.23 1.12 -26.57
N THR A 631 -13.64 1.57 -27.76
CA THR A 631 -14.40 2.81 -27.95
C THR A 631 -15.53 2.83 -26.94
N MET A 632 -15.59 3.89 -26.13
CA MET A 632 -16.49 3.99 -24.98
C MET A 632 -17.85 3.35 -25.30
N MET A 633 -18.24 2.35 -24.51
CA MET A 633 -19.41 1.53 -24.81
C MET A 633 -20.17 1.17 -23.55
N LEU A 634 -21.49 1.10 -23.70
CA LEU A 634 -22.41 0.49 -22.75
C LEU A 634 -23.18 -0.56 -23.54
N MET A 635 -23.07 -1.83 -23.13
CA MET A 635 -23.65 -2.97 -23.87
C MET A 635 -25.17 -3.03 -23.68
N GLU A 636 -25.85 -3.98 -24.32
CA GLU A 636 -27.22 -4.31 -23.91
C GLU A 636 -27.17 -4.97 -22.54
N ALA A 637 -27.93 -4.41 -21.60
CA ALA A 637 -28.02 -4.93 -20.24
C ALA A 637 -28.62 -6.34 -20.22
N TYR A 638 -28.15 -7.22 -19.34
CA TYR A 638 -28.60 -8.62 -19.28
C TYR A 638 -28.88 -9.07 -17.83
N PRO A 639 -30.04 -9.71 -17.54
CA PRO A 639 -31.21 -9.85 -18.42
C PRO A 639 -31.89 -8.50 -18.72
N ASN A 640 -32.63 -8.38 -19.83
CA ASN A 640 -33.46 -7.20 -20.13
C ASN A 640 -34.64 -7.59 -21.04
N PRO A 641 -35.90 -7.56 -20.57
CA PRO A 641 -36.34 -7.16 -19.25
C PRO A 641 -35.77 -8.01 -18.10
N PHE A 642 -35.67 -7.42 -16.91
CA PHE A 642 -35.14 -8.04 -15.70
C PHE A 642 -36.18 -8.08 -14.57
N ASN A 643 -35.95 -8.95 -13.59
CA ASN A 643 -36.69 -9.03 -12.34
C ASN A 643 -35.65 -9.17 -11.22
N GLY A 644 -35.73 -8.33 -10.18
CA GLY A 644 -34.63 -8.16 -9.22
C GLY A 644 -33.45 -7.42 -9.83
N THR A 645 -32.49 -8.15 -10.40
CA THR A 645 -31.15 -7.65 -10.77
C THR A 645 -30.88 -7.67 -12.28
N VAL A 646 -30.08 -6.72 -12.76
CA VAL A 646 -29.55 -6.66 -14.13
C VAL A 646 -28.08 -6.25 -14.15
N ASN A 647 -27.28 -6.89 -15.01
CA ASN A 647 -25.87 -6.56 -15.18
C ASN A 647 -25.67 -5.63 -16.39
N LEU A 648 -24.82 -4.62 -16.20
CA LEU A 648 -24.48 -3.57 -17.15
C LEU A 648 -22.99 -3.65 -17.46
N LYS A 649 -22.64 -4.34 -18.55
CA LYS A 649 -21.27 -4.35 -19.07
C LYS A 649 -20.98 -3.07 -19.86
N PHE A 650 -19.85 -2.44 -19.57
CA PHE A 650 -19.35 -1.24 -20.23
C PHE A 650 -17.85 -1.37 -20.54
N GLY A 651 -17.31 -0.43 -21.31
CA GLY A 651 -15.89 -0.40 -21.65
C GLY A 651 -15.38 1.00 -21.94
N LEU A 652 -14.08 1.21 -21.69
CA LEU A 652 -13.38 2.49 -21.70
C LEU A 652 -12.10 2.40 -22.58
N PRO A 653 -11.83 3.39 -23.45
CA PRO A 653 -10.71 3.34 -24.39
C PRO A 653 -9.37 3.76 -23.78
N THR A 654 -9.42 4.45 -22.64
CA THR A 654 -8.31 5.04 -21.89
C THR A 654 -8.71 5.07 -20.41
N ALA A 655 -7.77 5.28 -19.49
CA ALA A 655 -8.12 5.69 -18.14
C ALA A 655 -8.97 6.98 -18.19
N SER A 656 -9.96 7.09 -17.30
CA SER A 656 -10.90 8.23 -17.26
C SER A 656 -11.71 8.28 -15.98
N GLU A 657 -12.13 9.48 -15.61
CA GLU A 657 -13.30 9.68 -14.75
C GLU A 657 -14.57 9.10 -15.40
N VAL A 658 -15.34 8.35 -14.63
CA VAL A 658 -16.55 7.64 -15.06
C VAL A 658 -17.66 7.83 -14.05
N SER A 659 -18.87 8.14 -14.53
CA SER A 659 -20.12 7.96 -13.78
C SER A 659 -21.03 6.98 -14.51
N LEU A 660 -21.48 5.94 -13.81
CA LEU A 660 -22.52 5.02 -14.27
C LEU A 660 -23.71 5.10 -13.31
N SER A 661 -24.84 5.62 -13.78
CA SER A 661 -26.02 5.84 -12.93
C SER A 661 -27.32 5.48 -13.63
N ILE A 662 -28.33 5.11 -12.85
CA ILE A 662 -29.69 4.79 -13.31
C ILE A 662 -30.59 6.01 -13.21
N TYR A 663 -31.38 6.27 -14.25
CA TYR A 663 -32.34 7.37 -14.34
C TYR A 663 -33.76 6.86 -14.62
N ASN A 664 -34.76 7.56 -14.10
CA ASN A 664 -36.17 7.32 -14.38
C ASN A 664 -36.62 7.99 -15.72
N PRO A 665 -37.85 7.74 -16.23
CA PRO A 665 -38.34 8.35 -17.46
C PRO A 665 -38.52 9.88 -17.45
N LEU A 666 -38.38 10.54 -16.28
CA LEU A 666 -38.40 11.99 -16.14
C LEU A 666 -36.98 12.60 -16.16
N GLY A 667 -35.93 11.77 -16.29
CA GLY A 667 -34.53 12.21 -16.27
C GLY A 667 -33.98 12.47 -14.86
N GLN A 668 -34.69 12.05 -13.81
CA GLN A 668 -34.17 12.11 -12.44
C GLN A 668 -33.30 10.88 -12.17
N MET A 669 -32.18 11.07 -11.48
CA MET A 669 -31.32 9.97 -11.04
C MET A 669 -32.04 9.14 -9.95
N VAL A 670 -31.78 7.84 -9.92
CA VAL A 670 -32.46 6.86 -9.05
C VAL A 670 -31.47 6.16 -8.13
N LYS A 671 -30.31 5.75 -8.64
CA LYS A 671 -29.16 5.20 -7.92
C LYS A 671 -27.92 5.47 -8.78
N SER A 672 -26.79 5.85 -8.18
CA SER A 672 -25.50 5.73 -8.87
C SER A 672 -24.93 4.33 -8.61
N LEU A 673 -24.36 3.72 -9.64
CA LEU A 673 -23.74 2.40 -9.56
C LEU A 673 -22.22 2.50 -9.46
N TYR A 674 -21.65 3.57 -10.02
CA TYR A 674 -20.22 3.89 -9.91
C TYR A 674 -19.99 5.39 -10.18
N ALA A 675 -19.00 5.99 -9.51
CA ALA A 675 -18.51 7.35 -9.76
C ALA A 675 -17.04 7.46 -9.32
N GLY A 676 -16.10 7.59 -10.27
CA GLY A 676 -14.66 7.71 -10.01
C GLY A 676 -13.79 7.38 -11.23
N ARG A 677 -12.46 7.34 -11.04
CA ARG A 677 -11.48 6.98 -12.10
C ARG A 677 -11.43 5.45 -12.30
N LYS A 678 -11.56 4.99 -13.55
CA LYS A 678 -11.25 3.60 -13.96
C LYS A 678 -10.18 3.58 -15.05
N PRO A 679 -9.35 2.53 -15.12
CA PRO A 679 -8.37 2.33 -16.20
C PRO A 679 -9.06 2.00 -17.54
N ALA A 680 -8.27 1.85 -18.61
CA ALA A 680 -8.78 1.31 -19.87
C ALA A 680 -9.19 -0.17 -19.68
N GLY A 681 -10.29 -0.61 -20.31
CA GLY A 681 -10.75 -2.00 -20.17
C GLY A 681 -12.26 -2.19 -20.34
N GLU A 682 -12.73 -3.39 -20.00
CA GLU A 682 -14.15 -3.74 -19.92
C GLU A 682 -14.56 -4.05 -18.47
N PHE A 683 -15.68 -3.50 -18.03
CA PHE A 683 -16.16 -3.56 -16.64
C PHE A 683 -17.63 -3.99 -16.59
N THR A 684 -18.07 -4.61 -15.50
CA THR A 684 -19.48 -4.93 -15.27
C THR A 684 -19.95 -4.32 -13.96
N ALA A 685 -21.09 -3.63 -13.97
CA ALA A 685 -21.77 -3.20 -12.76
C ALA A 685 -23.15 -3.87 -12.66
N SER A 686 -23.51 -4.35 -11.48
CA SER A 686 -24.83 -4.92 -11.22
C SER A 686 -25.79 -3.86 -10.67
N PHE A 687 -27.06 -3.95 -11.06
CA PHE A 687 -28.12 -3.08 -10.56
C PHE A 687 -29.28 -3.94 -10.04
N ASN A 688 -29.40 -4.03 -8.71
CA ASN A 688 -30.60 -4.51 -8.05
C ASN A 688 -31.66 -3.38 -8.06
N SER A 689 -32.88 -3.71 -8.48
CA SER A 689 -33.98 -2.74 -8.51
C SER A 689 -34.62 -2.46 -7.16
N GLY A 690 -34.35 -3.27 -6.13
CA GLY A 690 -34.96 -3.12 -4.80
C GLY A 690 -36.48 -2.97 -4.92
N ASP A 691 -37.06 -1.95 -4.27
CA ASP A 691 -38.51 -1.70 -4.29
C ASP A 691 -39.02 -0.85 -5.48
N LEU A 692 -38.18 -0.56 -6.48
CA LEU A 692 -38.58 0.24 -7.64
C LEU A 692 -39.79 -0.35 -8.40
N PRO A 693 -40.70 0.49 -8.93
CA PRO A 693 -41.87 0.03 -9.67
C PRO A 693 -41.53 -0.51 -11.06
N THR A 694 -42.21 -1.60 -11.45
CA THR A 694 -42.21 -2.17 -12.82
C THR A 694 -42.37 -1.08 -13.88
N GLY A 695 -41.37 -0.95 -14.77
CA GLY A 695 -41.23 0.23 -15.61
C GLY A 695 -39.97 0.27 -16.47
N ALA A 696 -39.78 1.38 -17.17
CA ALA A 696 -38.60 1.65 -17.97
C ALA A 696 -37.63 2.57 -17.21
N TYR A 697 -36.34 2.24 -17.23
CA TYR A 697 -35.27 3.04 -16.67
C TYR A 697 -34.15 3.19 -17.71
N TYR A 698 -33.21 4.10 -17.46
CA TYR A 698 -32.08 4.36 -18.34
C TYR A 698 -30.79 4.28 -17.55
N ALA A 699 -29.95 3.29 -17.86
CA ALA A 699 -28.55 3.30 -17.46
C ALA A 699 -27.81 4.33 -18.32
N LYS A 700 -26.99 5.17 -17.69
CA LYS A 700 -26.20 6.21 -18.34
C LYS A 700 -24.76 6.14 -17.86
N LEU A 701 -23.86 5.88 -18.79
CA LEU A 701 -22.41 5.95 -18.62
C LEU A 701 -21.94 7.34 -19.12
N SER A 702 -21.12 8.04 -18.34
CA SER A 702 -20.60 9.37 -18.68
C SER A 702 -19.13 9.49 -18.30
N THR A 703 -18.31 10.07 -19.16
CA THR A 703 -16.93 10.51 -18.89
C THR A 703 -16.83 12.03 -19.15
N PRO A 704 -15.72 12.72 -18.84
CA PRO A 704 -15.53 14.13 -19.19
C PRO A 704 -15.75 14.44 -20.69
N ASN A 705 -15.47 13.46 -21.56
CA ASN A 705 -15.47 13.64 -23.02
C ASN A 705 -16.69 13.05 -23.73
N ALA A 706 -17.48 12.16 -23.10
CA ALA A 706 -18.56 11.45 -23.78
C ALA A 706 -19.69 10.95 -22.84
N THR A 707 -20.83 10.54 -23.40
CA THR A 707 -21.98 10.02 -22.64
C THR A 707 -22.80 9.05 -23.49
N ILE A 708 -23.20 7.93 -22.89
CA ILE A 708 -23.96 6.85 -23.54
C ILE A 708 -25.09 6.41 -22.63
N SER A 709 -26.29 6.20 -23.19
CA SER A 709 -27.44 5.66 -22.46
C SER A 709 -27.98 4.37 -23.07
N ARG A 710 -28.54 3.51 -22.21
CA ARG A 710 -29.24 2.28 -22.56
C ARG A 710 -30.52 2.16 -21.76
N LYS A 711 -31.61 1.74 -22.41
CA LYS A 711 -32.88 1.49 -21.75
C LYS A 711 -32.88 0.10 -21.12
N ILE A 712 -33.15 0.03 -19.82
CA ILE A 712 -33.43 -1.20 -19.09
C ILE A 712 -34.92 -1.26 -18.72
N THR A 713 -35.50 -2.45 -18.64
CA THR A 713 -36.93 -2.64 -18.38
C THR A 713 -37.14 -3.58 -17.19
N LEU A 714 -37.63 -3.06 -16.08
CA LEU A 714 -37.98 -3.85 -14.89
C LEU A 714 -39.37 -4.47 -15.09
N LEU A 715 -39.48 -5.78 -14.89
CA LEU A 715 -40.73 -6.55 -14.84
C LEU A 715 -40.71 -7.44 -13.58
N LYS A 716 -41.31 -6.94 -12.49
CA LYS A 716 -41.69 -7.76 -11.33
C LYS A 716 -42.94 -8.58 -11.66
#